data_AF-A0A1C6JS83-F1
#
_entry.id   AF-A0A1C6JS83-F1
#
_cell.length_a   1.000
_cell.length_b   1.000
_cell.length_c   1.000
_cell.angle_alpha   90.00
_cell.angle_beta   90.00
_cell.angle_gamma   90.00
#
_symmetry.space_group_name_H-M   'P 1'
#
loop_
_entity.id
_entity.type
_entity.pdbx_description
1 polymer ?
#
loop_
_entity_poly.entity_id
_entity_poly.type
_entity_poly.pdbx_seq_one_letter_code
_entity_poly.pdbx_strand_id
1 'polypeptide(L)'
;MSENKALSRRNKELSRALKEKEELLEKLTTLDSLTGLPNWSTTNAFIERCLAKRLYPIGLLFIDFDNFKVFNHTYGYLLGDLLLAQFGKKTVECFKRDRGILGRLNGEAFVGVIPNATPESMRKFSDTLFAVTEGLTVNLHDTPQVKAELTISIGGVLWNGEGEMTSYALLGQADRMMRQAKKAGRNQYVFHQILQPANTGQNGKQEDMFFCLASQIRGALENGEFEPFYQPLYSVQDNIPVSAEALVRWRHPVYGVLEPGRFLPLFETSGLIVKLDLYMFECSCKNIRRWLDAGFSVVPVYCNFSRLHFLKDGFAQRLHEITEKYHVSSRNLGIEITENMLVEDAQPIIDQLWELRGLGYSVAMDDFGSGYSSFGMLQELPVNVIKLDRVFFNRDLQDFRNTSIICAITSIVKALGMAIVCEGIENEQQIAFLKGIGCDVVQGFYYARPMERSRFEELLQAGRSGCSIVEQQHTDAVRAFVEQVFTDYFVKQNFEQFAACIDNQVEWHDLFCGQPLYGQEEIFPHFAAHIRGKKFSLIYRSITPHHADNFIPVSGEAILVDEGTQPPFCRNFYFSFNCIRTGGKLTLIKFNMHLIRADSYVNLFRAQREIKINQDRHLDERALLDPYYSMLPLGIIRYELTADMVITYMNDVMFDIIGYSPEQFYGEMGGNLRQIVHPDDLNLIYQNSLKMIEGEKVEPFVYRFIRHDGSISRVLYYQCTVEAADHRPLIQSMYIWLDSLAL
;
A
#
# COMPACT_ATOMS: atom_id res chain seq x y z
N MET A 1 -26.13 -50.45 -46.98
CA MET A 1 -24.77 -50.99 -46.65
C MET A 1 -23.67 -49.92 -46.58
N SER A 2 -23.68 -48.91 -47.46
CA SER A 2 -22.67 -47.82 -47.48
C SER A 2 -22.72 -46.94 -46.21
N GLU A 3 -23.90 -46.50 -45.78
CA GLU A 3 -24.07 -45.65 -44.59
C GLU A 3 -23.66 -46.34 -43.29
N ASN A 4 -23.97 -47.63 -43.13
CA ASN A 4 -23.56 -48.38 -41.93
C ASN A 4 -22.04 -48.54 -41.82
N LYS A 5 -21.32 -48.62 -42.95
CA LYS A 5 -19.84 -48.62 -42.95
C LYS A 5 -19.26 -47.24 -42.62
N ALA A 6 -19.90 -46.16 -43.08
CA ALA A 6 -19.50 -44.79 -42.77
C ALA A 6 -19.73 -44.44 -41.29
N LEU A 7 -20.89 -44.81 -40.73
CA LEU A 7 -21.19 -44.69 -39.30
C LEU A 7 -20.24 -45.51 -38.41
N SER A 8 -19.92 -46.74 -38.81
CA SER A 8 -18.97 -47.58 -38.08
C SER A 8 -17.55 -47.01 -38.07
N ARG A 9 -17.09 -46.41 -39.19
CA ARG A 9 -15.80 -45.69 -39.25
C ARG A 9 -15.81 -44.45 -38.37
N ARG A 10 -16.86 -43.64 -38.45
CA ARG A 10 -16.98 -42.40 -37.66
C ARG A 10 -17.07 -42.68 -36.16
N ASN A 11 -17.75 -43.74 -35.74
CA ASN A 11 -17.76 -44.18 -34.34
C ASN A 11 -16.40 -44.70 -33.86
N LYS A 12 -15.62 -45.36 -34.73
CA LYS A 12 -14.24 -45.76 -34.40
C LYS A 12 -13.31 -44.56 -34.26
N GLU A 13 -13.44 -43.56 -35.12
CA GLU A 13 -12.67 -42.31 -35.04
C GLU A 13 -13.04 -41.48 -33.81
N LEU A 14 -14.33 -41.35 -33.49
CA LEU A 14 -14.81 -40.70 -32.27
C LEU A 14 -14.35 -41.42 -31.00
N SER A 15 -14.42 -42.76 -30.97
CA SER A 15 -13.94 -43.55 -29.82
C SER A 15 -12.43 -43.42 -29.65
N ARG A 16 -11.67 -43.33 -30.75
CA ARG A 16 -10.23 -43.10 -30.72
C ARG A 16 -9.89 -41.69 -30.22
N ALA A 17 -10.58 -40.67 -30.71
CA ALA A 17 -10.41 -39.29 -30.26
C ALA A 17 -10.82 -39.08 -28.79
N LEU A 18 -11.88 -39.76 -28.32
CA LEU A 18 -12.27 -39.75 -26.92
C LEU A 18 -11.16 -40.37 -26.05
N LYS A 19 -10.63 -41.51 -26.47
CA LYS A 19 -9.57 -42.21 -25.75
C LYS A 19 -8.27 -41.42 -25.72
N GLU A 20 -7.89 -40.79 -26.83
CA GLU A 20 -6.74 -39.89 -26.91
C GLU A 20 -6.93 -38.66 -26.01
N LYS A 21 -8.15 -38.11 -25.91
CA LYS A 21 -8.50 -37.00 -25.02
C LYS A 21 -8.51 -37.42 -23.54
N GLU A 22 -9.02 -38.59 -23.21
CA GLU A 22 -8.99 -39.17 -21.86
C GLU A 22 -7.55 -39.45 -21.41
N GLU A 23 -6.72 -40.02 -22.28
CA GLU A 23 -5.29 -40.24 -22.02
C GLU A 23 -4.52 -38.92 -21.86
N LEU A 24 -4.90 -37.86 -22.59
CA LEU A 24 -4.35 -36.50 -22.42
C LEU A 24 -4.78 -35.88 -21.10
N LEU A 25 -6.06 -35.98 -20.72
CA LEU A 25 -6.58 -35.50 -19.44
C LEU A 25 -5.96 -36.24 -18.25
N GLU A 26 -5.76 -37.54 -18.36
CA GLU A 26 -5.07 -38.36 -17.34
C GLU A 26 -3.59 -37.96 -17.24
N LYS A 27 -2.90 -37.71 -18.36
CA LYS A 27 -1.52 -37.19 -18.35
C LYS A 27 -1.41 -35.81 -17.72
N LEU A 28 -2.33 -34.89 -18.03
CA LEU A 28 -2.35 -33.52 -17.51
C LEU A 28 -2.65 -33.44 -16.01
N THR A 29 -3.33 -34.46 -15.46
CA THR A 29 -3.68 -34.51 -14.03
C THR A 29 -2.68 -35.31 -13.19
N THR A 30 -1.85 -36.16 -13.82
CA THR A 30 -0.94 -37.06 -13.09
C THR A 30 0.55 -36.75 -13.26
N LEU A 31 0.95 -36.03 -14.31
CA LEU A 31 2.35 -35.68 -14.58
C LEU A 31 2.60 -34.17 -14.39
N ASP A 32 3.84 -33.83 -14.08
CA ASP A 32 4.38 -32.48 -14.12
C ASP A 32 4.65 -32.07 -15.58
N SER A 33 4.11 -30.91 -15.98
CA SER A 33 4.13 -30.45 -17.37
C SER A 33 5.51 -30.10 -17.89
N LEU A 34 6.46 -29.76 -17.01
CA LEU A 34 7.82 -29.40 -17.40
C LEU A 34 8.73 -30.64 -17.54
N THR A 35 8.69 -31.53 -16.56
CA THR A 35 9.66 -32.63 -16.41
C THR A 35 9.15 -33.96 -16.95
N GLY A 36 7.83 -34.10 -17.14
CA GLY A 36 7.19 -35.36 -17.55
C GLY A 36 7.21 -36.44 -16.47
N LEU A 37 7.71 -36.12 -15.27
CA LEU A 37 7.65 -36.98 -14.09
C LEU A 37 6.26 -36.93 -13.45
N PRO A 38 5.86 -37.92 -12.64
CA PRO A 38 4.72 -37.79 -11.72
C PRO A 38 4.72 -36.46 -10.97
N ASN A 39 3.57 -35.78 -10.94
CA ASN A 39 3.40 -34.61 -10.09
C ASN A 39 3.28 -35.02 -8.60
N TRP A 40 3.26 -34.05 -7.70
CA TRP A 40 3.15 -34.33 -6.27
C TRP A 40 1.90 -35.15 -5.91
N SER A 41 0.75 -34.85 -6.51
CA SER A 41 -0.50 -35.58 -6.24
C SER A 41 -0.36 -37.07 -6.51
N THR A 42 0.17 -37.43 -7.68
CA THR A 42 0.43 -38.83 -8.07
C THR A 42 1.47 -39.50 -7.17
N THR A 43 2.53 -38.75 -6.82
CA THR A 43 3.62 -39.26 -5.98
C THR A 43 3.14 -39.52 -4.56
N ASN A 44 2.36 -38.60 -4.00
CA ASN A 44 1.73 -38.73 -2.69
C ASN A 44 0.77 -39.92 -2.64
N ALA A 45 -0.09 -40.07 -3.65
CA ALA A 45 -0.99 -41.22 -3.77
C ALA A 45 -0.23 -42.56 -3.83
N PHE A 46 0.96 -42.58 -4.43
CA PHE A 46 1.84 -43.76 -4.42
C PHE A 46 2.41 -44.06 -3.03
N ILE A 47 2.84 -43.03 -2.29
CA ILE A 47 3.33 -43.19 -0.91
C ILE A 47 2.21 -43.75 -0.03
N GLU A 48 1.02 -43.13 -0.07
CA GLU A 48 -0.16 -43.58 0.68
C GLU A 48 -0.55 -45.03 0.32
N ARG A 49 -0.42 -45.40 -0.95
CA ARG A 49 -0.63 -46.79 -1.37
C ARG A 49 0.43 -47.74 -0.79
N CYS A 50 1.70 -47.34 -0.72
CA CYS A 50 2.75 -48.15 -0.10
C CYS A 50 2.50 -48.32 1.40
N LEU A 51 2.03 -47.28 2.09
CA LEU A 51 1.63 -47.32 3.50
C LEU A 51 0.45 -48.27 3.70
N ALA A 52 -0.64 -48.08 2.94
CA ALA A 52 -1.86 -48.89 3.05
C ALA A 52 -1.62 -50.38 2.72
N LYS A 53 -0.77 -50.67 1.72
CA LYS A 53 -0.43 -52.04 1.31
C LYS A 53 0.73 -52.65 2.11
N ARG A 54 1.28 -51.93 3.09
CA ARG A 54 2.40 -52.36 3.93
C ARG A 54 3.61 -52.87 3.14
N LEU A 55 4.00 -52.13 2.09
CA LEU A 55 5.15 -52.44 1.23
C LEU A 55 6.49 -52.03 1.87
N TYR A 56 6.72 -52.52 3.09
CA TYR A 56 7.85 -52.15 3.94
C TYR A 56 9.10 -53.01 3.69
N PRO A 57 10.31 -52.48 3.95
CA PRO A 57 10.59 -51.08 4.32
C PRO A 57 10.30 -50.09 3.18
N ILE A 58 9.89 -48.85 3.50
CA ILE A 58 9.73 -47.78 2.50
C ILE A 58 10.94 -46.87 2.58
N GLY A 59 11.63 -46.71 1.44
CA GLY A 59 12.69 -45.73 1.26
C GLY A 59 12.10 -44.47 0.63
N LEU A 60 12.23 -43.33 1.30
CA LEU A 60 11.80 -42.05 0.76
C LEU A 60 12.99 -41.11 0.64
N LEU A 61 13.15 -40.48 -0.52
CA LEU A 61 14.26 -39.59 -0.87
C LEU A 61 13.69 -38.21 -1.19
N PHE A 62 14.23 -37.16 -0.58
CA PHE A 62 14.01 -35.77 -0.94
C PHE A 62 15.26 -35.29 -1.68
N ILE A 63 15.09 -34.74 -2.88
CA ILE A 63 16.16 -34.34 -3.77
C ILE A 63 15.98 -32.88 -4.14
N ASP A 64 17.05 -32.11 -4.08
CA ASP A 64 17.02 -30.67 -4.38
C ASP A 64 18.30 -30.26 -5.11
N PHE A 65 18.17 -29.42 -6.15
CA PHE A 65 19.33 -28.89 -6.86
C PHE A 65 20.07 -27.83 -6.05
N ASP A 66 21.38 -28.01 -5.94
CA ASP A 66 22.23 -27.09 -5.22
C ASP A 66 22.46 -25.81 -6.03
N ASN A 67 22.20 -24.66 -5.39
CA ASN A 67 22.38 -23.32 -5.97
C ASN A 67 21.57 -23.09 -7.27
N PHE A 68 20.45 -23.79 -7.47
CA PHE A 68 19.63 -23.64 -8.67
C PHE A 68 19.12 -22.21 -8.89
N LYS A 69 18.78 -21.50 -7.80
CA LYS A 69 18.45 -20.07 -7.86
C LYS A 69 19.59 -19.21 -8.42
N VAL A 70 20.83 -19.48 -8.01
CA VAL A 70 22.02 -18.76 -8.52
C VAL A 70 22.19 -19.05 -10.01
N PHE A 71 21.97 -20.29 -10.43
CA PHE A 71 21.99 -20.67 -11.84
C PHE A 71 20.91 -19.93 -12.65
N ASN A 72 19.67 -19.87 -12.16
CA ASN A 72 18.59 -19.11 -12.81
C ASN A 72 18.90 -17.62 -12.89
N HIS A 73 19.52 -17.04 -11.86
CA HIS A 73 19.94 -15.63 -11.88
C HIS A 73 21.06 -15.38 -12.90
N THR A 74 21.95 -16.35 -13.10
CA THR A 74 23.11 -16.19 -13.99
C THR A 74 22.73 -16.41 -15.45
N TYR A 75 21.86 -17.39 -15.72
CA TYR A 75 21.60 -17.89 -17.07
C TYR A 75 20.14 -17.77 -17.53
N GLY A 76 19.25 -17.28 -16.67
CA GLY A 76 17.83 -17.08 -16.95
C GLY A 76 16.97 -18.33 -16.70
N TYR A 77 15.70 -18.09 -16.35
CA TYR A 77 14.73 -19.13 -16.01
C TYR A 77 14.44 -20.11 -17.15
N LEU A 78 14.47 -19.66 -18.41
CA LEU A 78 14.31 -20.53 -19.58
C LEU A 78 15.36 -21.65 -19.60
N LEU A 79 16.61 -21.34 -19.23
CA LEU A 79 17.70 -22.32 -19.21
C LEU A 79 17.55 -23.29 -18.03
N GLY A 80 17.11 -22.77 -16.87
CA GLY A 80 16.73 -23.57 -15.72
C GLY A 80 15.62 -24.57 -16.04
N ASP A 81 14.57 -24.12 -16.70
CA ASP A 81 13.44 -24.96 -17.10
C ASP A 81 13.85 -26.07 -18.07
N LEU A 82 14.68 -25.74 -19.08
CA LEU A 82 15.26 -26.73 -19.98
C LEU A 82 16.10 -27.77 -19.24
N LEU A 83 16.84 -27.36 -18.21
CA LEU A 83 17.64 -28.25 -17.39
C LEU A 83 16.77 -29.22 -16.57
N LEU A 84 15.73 -28.70 -15.90
CA LEU A 84 14.79 -29.53 -15.15
C LEU A 84 14.03 -30.49 -16.08
N ALA A 85 13.62 -30.02 -17.26
CA ALA A 85 12.99 -30.86 -18.29
C ALA A 85 13.93 -31.99 -18.76
N GLN A 86 15.21 -31.68 -18.99
CA GLN A 86 16.22 -32.67 -19.36
C GLN A 86 16.49 -33.67 -18.22
N PHE A 87 16.56 -33.20 -16.98
CA PHE A 87 16.70 -34.04 -15.79
C PHE A 87 15.53 -35.01 -15.66
N GLY A 88 14.29 -34.54 -15.80
CA GLY A 88 13.10 -35.38 -15.79
C GLY A 88 13.13 -36.44 -16.88
N LYS A 89 13.44 -36.05 -18.12
CA LYS A 89 13.54 -36.97 -19.26
C LYS A 89 14.58 -38.06 -19.05
N LYS A 90 15.82 -37.68 -18.70
CA LYS A 90 16.92 -38.65 -18.47
C LYS A 90 16.62 -39.58 -17.30
N THR A 91 16.00 -39.05 -16.25
CA THR A 91 15.52 -39.87 -15.13
C THR A 91 14.52 -40.93 -15.61
N VAL A 92 13.50 -40.57 -16.40
CA VAL A 92 12.51 -41.54 -16.91
C VAL A 92 13.18 -42.66 -17.73
N GLU A 93 14.25 -42.34 -18.47
CA GLU A 93 15.03 -43.32 -19.24
C GLU A 93 15.85 -44.27 -18.34
N CYS A 94 16.35 -43.78 -17.20
CA CYS A 94 17.20 -44.55 -16.27
C CYS A 94 16.41 -45.40 -15.26
N PHE A 95 15.19 -45.01 -14.88
CA PHE A 95 14.41 -45.71 -13.85
C PHE A 95 13.28 -46.57 -14.44
N LYS A 96 13.31 -47.88 -14.18
CA LYS A 96 12.18 -48.77 -14.42
C LYS A 96 11.18 -48.69 -13.25
N ARG A 97 9.87 -48.61 -13.56
CA ARG A 97 8.76 -48.45 -12.58
C ARG A 97 8.68 -49.54 -11.50
N ASP A 98 9.35 -50.67 -11.70
CA ASP A 98 9.38 -51.80 -10.77
C ASP A 98 10.30 -51.57 -9.56
N ARG A 99 11.13 -50.52 -9.56
CA ARG A 99 12.08 -50.20 -8.46
C ARG A 99 11.71 -48.98 -7.62
N GLY A 100 10.59 -48.32 -7.92
CA GLY A 100 10.17 -47.09 -7.28
C GLY A 100 9.66 -46.05 -8.27
N ILE A 101 9.34 -44.86 -7.76
CA ILE A 101 8.95 -43.69 -8.56
C ILE A 101 9.81 -42.48 -8.20
N LEU A 102 10.07 -41.60 -9.17
CA LEU A 102 10.53 -40.24 -8.91
C LEU A 102 9.43 -39.29 -9.36
N GLY A 103 9.03 -38.34 -8.52
CA GLY A 103 8.11 -37.27 -8.87
C GLY A 103 8.71 -35.91 -8.61
N ARG A 104 8.14 -34.87 -9.25
CA ARG A 104 8.49 -33.47 -8.95
C ARG A 104 7.55 -32.94 -7.87
N LEU A 105 8.14 -32.32 -6.85
CA LEU A 105 7.39 -31.72 -5.75
C LEU A 105 6.95 -30.29 -6.12
N ASN A 106 7.93 -29.42 -6.36
CA ASN A 106 7.78 -28.02 -6.77
C ASN A 106 9.16 -27.48 -7.18
N GLY A 107 9.22 -26.37 -7.93
CA GLY A 107 10.49 -25.68 -8.26
C GLY A 107 11.60 -26.64 -8.70
N GLU A 108 12.74 -26.60 -7.99
CA GLU A 108 13.87 -27.51 -8.17
C GLU A 108 13.87 -28.79 -7.31
N ALA A 109 12.78 -29.11 -6.61
CA ALA A 109 12.69 -30.22 -5.68
C ALA A 109 11.95 -31.46 -6.24
N PHE A 110 12.46 -32.63 -5.91
CA PHE A 110 11.97 -33.94 -6.36
C PHE A 110 11.87 -34.94 -5.20
N VAL A 111 11.00 -35.94 -5.36
CA VAL A 111 10.75 -36.98 -4.34
C VAL A 111 10.88 -38.36 -4.97
N GLY A 112 11.79 -39.17 -4.43
CA GLY A 112 11.95 -40.58 -4.78
C GLY A 112 11.26 -41.49 -3.76
N VAL A 113 10.52 -42.50 -4.22
CA VAL A 113 9.83 -43.47 -3.37
C VAL A 113 10.17 -44.88 -3.80
N ILE A 114 10.75 -45.67 -2.89
CA ILE A 114 11.21 -47.03 -3.13
C ILE A 114 10.43 -47.97 -2.18
N PRO A 115 9.46 -48.76 -2.69
CA PRO A 115 8.81 -49.80 -1.90
C PRO A 115 9.77 -50.99 -1.67
N ASN A 116 9.63 -51.69 -0.54
CA ASN A 116 10.54 -52.78 -0.14
C ASN A 116 12.02 -52.39 -0.23
N ALA A 117 12.34 -51.16 0.19
CA ALA A 117 13.65 -50.58 0.10
C ALA A 117 14.67 -51.29 0.98
N THR A 118 15.91 -51.29 0.50
CA THR A 118 17.10 -51.60 1.29
C THR A 118 18.04 -50.38 1.26
N PRO A 119 18.97 -50.27 2.22
CA PRO A 119 20.00 -49.23 2.16
C PRO A 119 20.78 -49.24 0.84
N GLU A 120 20.97 -50.43 0.24
CA GLU A 120 21.62 -50.58 -1.07
C GLU A 120 20.75 -50.07 -2.22
N SER A 121 19.43 -50.31 -2.20
CA SER A 121 18.54 -49.77 -3.24
C SER A 121 18.45 -48.26 -3.18
N MET A 122 18.44 -47.66 -1.98
CA MET A 122 18.47 -46.20 -1.81
C MET A 122 19.78 -45.58 -2.30
N ARG A 123 20.92 -46.22 -2.02
CA ARG A 123 22.23 -45.82 -2.58
C ARG A 123 22.22 -45.87 -4.10
N LYS A 124 21.85 -47.01 -4.70
CA LYS A 124 21.78 -47.16 -6.16
C LYS A 124 20.86 -46.13 -6.82
N PHE A 125 19.72 -45.84 -6.20
CA PHE A 125 18.79 -44.83 -6.69
C PHE A 125 19.44 -43.44 -6.67
N SER A 126 20.11 -43.09 -5.57
CA SER A 126 20.79 -41.81 -5.41
C SER A 126 21.97 -41.67 -6.37
N ASP A 127 22.81 -42.70 -6.49
CA ASP A 127 23.96 -42.73 -7.43
C ASP A 127 23.49 -42.56 -8.89
N THR A 128 22.33 -43.13 -9.24
CA THR A 128 21.73 -42.94 -10.56
C THR A 128 21.33 -41.48 -10.79
N LEU A 129 20.76 -40.81 -9.78
CA LEU A 129 20.42 -39.38 -9.88
C LEU A 129 21.66 -38.50 -9.98
N PHE A 130 22.75 -38.83 -9.28
CA PHE A 130 24.03 -38.14 -9.44
C PHE A 130 24.56 -38.29 -10.87
N ALA A 131 24.59 -39.50 -11.41
CA ALA A 131 25.02 -39.75 -12.79
C ALA A 131 24.14 -39.03 -13.84
N VAL A 132 22.82 -38.97 -13.63
CA VAL A 132 21.91 -38.21 -14.48
C VAL A 132 22.23 -36.72 -14.43
N THR A 133 22.49 -36.18 -13.22
CA THR A 133 22.82 -34.77 -12.98
C THR A 133 24.16 -34.38 -13.63
N GLU A 134 25.19 -35.19 -13.47
CA GLU A 134 26.51 -34.98 -14.11
C GLU A 134 26.43 -34.96 -15.64
N GLY A 135 25.47 -35.68 -16.19
CA GLY A 135 25.22 -35.75 -17.63
C GLY A 135 24.39 -34.61 -18.19
N LEU A 136 23.91 -33.66 -17.39
CA LEU A 136 23.07 -32.55 -17.89
C LEU A 136 23.89 -31.56 -18.72
N THR A 137 23.32 -31.17 -19.86
CA THR A 137 23.92 -30.23 -20.80
C THR A 137 22.82 -29.36 -21.39
N VAL A 138 22.98 -28.04 -21.34
CA VAL A 138 21.99 -27.11 -21.90
C VAL A 138 22.69 -26.16 -22.86
N ASN A 139 22.13 -26.04 -24.07
CA ASN A 139 22.61 -25.14 -25.11
C ASN A 139 21.47 -24.19 -25.50
N LEU A 140 21.76 -22.90 -25.61
CA LEU A 140 20.96 -21.97 -26.41
C LEU A 140 21.60 -21.86 -27.79
N HIS A 141 20.79 -21.80 -28.84
CA HIS A 141 21.28 -21.48 -30.18
C HIS A 141 22.19 -20.23 -30.11
N ASP A 142 23.37 -20.34 -30.72
CA ASP A 142 24.45 -19.34 -30.79
C ASP A 142 25.26 -19.01 -29.51
N THR A 143 25.23 -19.87 -28.48
CA THR A 143 26.15 -19.75 -27.32
C THR A 143 27.06 -20.98 -27.15
N PRO A 144 28.29 -20.83 -26.62
CA PRO A 144 29.16 -21.98 -26.32
C PRO A 144 28.47 -22.93 -25.33
N GLN A 145 28.72 -24.25 -25.45
CA GLN A 145 28.17 -25.24 -24.52
C GLN A 145 28.55 -24.89 -23.08
N VAL A 146 27.56 -24.50 -22.26
CA VAL A 146 27.77 -24.35 -20.81
C VAL A 146 27.44 -25.69 -20.19
N LYS A 147 28.47 -26.39 -19.69
CA LYS A 147 28.25 -27.51 -18.78
C LYS A 147 27.71 -26.90 -17.49
N ALA A 148 26.45 -27.15 -17.16
CA ALA A 148 25.90 -26.69 -15.90
C ALA A 148 26.63 -27.42 -14.77
N GLU A 149 27.48 -26.72 -14.02
CA GLU A 149 28.12 -27.24 -12.79
C GLU A 149 27.11 -27.32 -11.64
N LEU A 150 25.90 -27.77 -11.94
CA LEU A 150 24.83 -27.97 -10.97
C LEU A 150 24.97 -29.37 -10.37
N THR A 151 24.77 -29.43 -9.07
CA THR A 151 24.81 -30.66 -8.27
C THR A 151 23.48 -30.83 -7.56
N ILE A 152 23.25 -32.00 -6.96
CA ILE A 152 22.05 -32.28 -6.17
C ILE A 152 22.43 -32.72 -4.76
N SER A 153 21.59 -32.37 -3.81
CA SER A 153 21.66 -32.87 -2.43
C SER A 153 20.46 -33.77 -2.16
N ILE A 154 20.72 -34.95 -1.59
CA ILE A 154 19.68 -35.97 -1.35
C ILE A 154 19.58 -36.29 0.15
N GLY A 155 18.37 -36.21 0.67
CA GLY A 155 18.03 -36.72 1.99
C GLY A 155 17.19 -37.96 1.90
N GLY A 156 17.59 -39.05 2.54
CA GLY A 156 16.83 -40.30 2.50
C GLY A 156 16.42 -40.80 3.86
N VAL A 157 15.23 -41.37 3.95
CA VAL A 157 14.76 -42.10 5.13
C VAL A 157 14.32 -43.49 4.77
N LEU A 158 14.69 -44.45 5.63
CA LEU A 158 14.23 -45.83 5.55
C LEU A 158 13.29 -46.09 6.72
N TRP A 159 12.02 -46.35 6.40
CA TRP A 159 11.01 -46.67 7.40
C TRP A 159 10.62 -48.15 7.33
N ASN A 160 10.77 -48.85 8.45
CA ASN A 160 10.60 -50.31 8.51
C ASN A 160 9.16 -50.76 8.80
N GLY A 161 8.19 -49.83 8.90
CA GLY A 161 6.79 -50.17 9.17
C GLY A 161 6.40 -50.19 10.65
N GLU A 162 7.28 -49.75 11.55
CA GLU A 162 7.00 -49.66 12.99
C GLU A 162 6.44 -48.26 13.34
N GLY A 163 5.25 -48.22 13.96
CA GLY A 163 4.54 -46.99 14.34
C GLY A 163 3.48 -46.53 13.33
N GLU A 164 2.68 -45.52 13.69
CA GLU A 164 1.85 -44.81 12.71
C GLU A 164 2.74 -43.85 11.90
N MET A 165 2.54 -43.80 10.58
CA MET A 165 3.34 -43.00 9.67
C MET A 165 2.48 -42.53 8.50
N THR A 166 2.58 -41.24 8.15
CA THR A 166 1.89 -40.64 7.01
C THR A 166 2.87 -40.32 5.89
N SER A 167 2.39 -40.11 4.66
CA SER A 167 3.26 -39.73 3.54
C SER A 167 4.04 -38.44 3.81
N TYR A 168 3.36 -37.47 4.43
CA TYR A 168 3.93 -36.17 4.78
C TYR A 168 4.98 -36.28 5.90
N ALA A 169 4.74 -37.12 6.92
CA ALA A 169 5.72 -37.37 7.96
C ALA A 169 7.01 -37.96 7.37
N LEU A 170 6.91 -38.97 6.49
CA LEU A 170 8.08 -39.51 5.77
C LEU A 170 8.79 -38.42 4.96
N LEU A 171 8.03 -37.59 4.24
CA LEU A 171 8.58 -36.50 3.44
C LEU A 171 9.36 -35.49 4.28
N GLY A 172 8.82 -35.08 5.43
CA GLY A 172 9.51 -34.16 6.34
C GLY A 172 10.80 -34.74 6.87
N GLN A 173 10.83 -36.03 7.20
CA GLN A 173 12.07 -36.65 7.66
C GLN A 173 13.13 -36.71 6.55
N ALA A 174 12.73 -36.97 5.30
CA ALA A 174 13.64 -36.93 4.15
C ALA A 174 14.15 -35.51 3.86
N ASP A 175 13.30 -34.48 3.94
CA ASP A 175 13.70 -33.07 3.84
C ASP A 175 14.75 -32.69 4.90
N ARG A 176 14.58 -33.12 6.16
CA ARG A 176 15.60 -32.91 7.20
C ARG A 176 16.95 -33.49 6.80
N MET A 177 16.97 -34.70 6.24
CA MET A 177 18.20 -35.34 5.78
C MET A 177 18.80 -34.60 4.58
N MET A 178 17.97 -34.03 3.71
CA MET A 178 18.43 -33.27 2.54
C MET A 178 19.10 -31.97 3.01
N ARG A 179 18.49 -31.26 3.97
CA ARG A 179 19.11 -30.09 4.60
C ARG A 179 20.42 -30.44 5.32
N GLN A 180 20.52 -31.62 5.92
CA GLN A 180 21.78 -32.09 6.48
C GLN A 180 22.83 -32.33 5.40
N ALA A 181 22.47 -32.95 4.27
CA ALA A 181 23.37 -33.10 3.12
C ALA A 181 23.86 -31.74 2.60
N LYS A 182 22.98 -30.74 2.52
CA LYS A 182 23.35 -29.36 2.15
C LYS A 182 24.31 -28.72 3.16
N LYS A 183 24.07 -28.89 4.46
CA LYS A 183 24.95 -28.37 5.53
C LYS A 183 26.30 -29.09 5.58
N ALA A 184 26.34 -30.36 5.23
CA ALA A 184 27.55 -31.19 5.20
C ALA A 184 28.45 -30.94 3.98
N GLY A 185 28.12 -29.96 3.13
CA GLY A 185 28.95 -29.57 1.99
C GLY A 185 28.28 -29.72 0.63
N ARG A 186 26.98 -30.07 0.55
CA ARG A 186 26.22 -30.27 -0.70
C ARG A 186 26.75 -31.43 -1.55
N ASN A 187 26.18 -31.65 -2.74
CA ASN A 187 26.57 -32.70 -3.70
C ASN A 187 26.78 -34.09 -3.07
N GLN A 188 25.86 -34.48 -2.18
CA GLN A 188 25.97 -35.72 -1.43
C GLN A 188 24.59 -36.21 -0.98
N TYR A 189 24.55 -37.44 -0.48
CA TYR A 189 23.36 -38.00 0.13
C TYR A 189 23.57 -38.35 1.60
N VAL A 190 22.56 -38.07 2.43
CA VAL A 190 22.52 -38.45 3.84
C VAL A 190 21.29 -39.31 4.08
N PHE A 191 21.47 -40.48 4.69
CA PHE A 191 20.38 -41.40 4.99
C PHE A 191 20.20 -41.60 6.48
N HIS A 192 18.95 -41.72 6.90
CA HIS A 192 18.57 -42.06 8.27
C HIS A 192 17.59 -43.23 8.30
N GLN A 193 17.84 -44.18 9.20
CA GLN A 193 16.94 -45.29 9.45
C GLN A 193 16.08 -44.98 10.68
N ILE A 194 14.76 -45.02 10.49
CA ILE A 194 13.79 -44.76 11.56
C ILE A 194 13.65 -46.05 12.38
N LEU A 195 14.30 -46.11 13.54
CA LEU A 195 14.46 -47.33 14.35
C LEU A 195 13.60 -47.42 15.62
N GLN A 196 12.85 -46.37 15.99
CA GLN A 196 11.87 -46.34 17.10
C GLN A 196 11.26 -44.92 17.23
N PRO A 197 10.15 -44.71 17.98
CA PRO A 197 9.64 -43.37 18.26
C PRO A 197 10.64 -42.69 19.19
N ALA A 198 11.61 -42.00 18.60
CA ALA A 198 12.58 -41.24 19.33
C ALA A 198 11.82 -40.18 20.15
N ASN A 199 11.92 -40.27 21.47
CA ASN A 199 11.72 -39.16 22.40
C ASN A 199 12.45 -37.94 21.82
N THR A 200 11.72 -37.13 21.06
CA THR A 200 12.32 -36.09 20.26
C THR A 200 12.39 -34.86 21.15
N GLY A 201 13.61 -34.38 21.39
CA GLY A 201 13.84 -33.05 21.93
C GLY A 201 13.10 -31.98 21.11
N GLN A 202 13.06 -30.76 21.64
CA GLN A 202 12.23 -29.62 21.23
C GLN A 202 11.94 -29.42 19.72
N ASN A 203 12.79 -29.91 18.80
CA ASN A 203 12.57 -29.84 17.36
C ASN A 203 11.51 -30.83 16.80
N GLY A 204 11.30 -32.03 17.39
CA GLY A 204 10.29 -32.96 16.88
C GLY A 204 8.85 -32.52 17.17
N LYS A 205 8.64 -31.83 18.29
CA LYS A 205 7.33 -31.24 18.65
C LYS A 205 6.88 -30.15 17.68
N GLN A 206 7.81 -29.42 17.07
CA GLN A 206 7.50 -28.36 16.13
C GLN A 206 7.08 -28.91 14.75
N GLU A 207 7.57 -30.10 14.40
CA GLU A 207 7.30 -30.76 13.12
C GLU A 207 6.01 -31.60 13.17
N ASP A 208 5.74 -32.32 14.28
CA ASP A 208 4.43 -32.94 14.53
C ASP A 208 3.31 -31.90 14.53
N MET A 209 3.59 -30.73 15.12
CA MET A 209 2.68 -29.59 15.09
C MET A 209 2.45 -29.12 13.65
N PHE A 210 3.49 -28.90 12.82
CA PHE A 210 3.30 -28.44 11.43
C PHE A 210 2.41 -29.39 10.61
N PHE A 211 2.57 -30.70 10.74
CA PHE A 211 1.72 -31.69 10.06
C PHE A 211 0.28 -31.71 10.59
N CYS A 212 0.13 -31.62 11.92
CA CYS A 212 -1.17 -31.49 12.57
C CYS A 212 -1.92 -30.26 12.05
N LEU A 213 -1.25 -29.10 12.03
CA LEU A 213 -1.77 -27.85 11.50
C LEU A 213 -2.15 -27.98 10.02
N ALA A 214 -1.29 -28.55 9.18
CA ALA A 214 -1.54 -28.74 7.74
C ALA A 214 -2.82 -29.55 7.45
N SER A 215 -3.13 -30.56 8.28
CA SER A 215 -4.35 -31.36 8.14
C SER A 215 -5.62 -30.61 8.57
N GLN A 216 -5.47 -29.57 9.39
CA GLN A 216 -6.58 -28.84 10.02
C GLN A 216 -6.88 -27.49 9.40
N ILE A 217 -5.95 -26.88 8.64
CA ILE A 217 -6.08 -25.49 8.13
C ILE A 217 -7.41 -25.20 7.42
N ARG A 218 -7.97 -26.16 6.68
CA ARG A 218 -9.25 -25.97 5.97
C ARG A 218 -10.43 -25.93 6.96
N GLY A 219 -10.48 -26.89 7.88
CA GLY A 219 -11.53 -26.95 8.90
C GLY A 219 -11.44 -25.79 9.89
N ALA A 220 -10.23 -25.40 10.28
CA ALA A 220 -9.99 -24.28 11.19
C ALA A 220 -10.53 -22.95 10.65
N LEU A 221 -10.41 -22.72 9.33
CA LEU A 221 -10.93 -21.51 8.70
C LEU A 221 -12.46 -21.50 8.69
N GLU A 222 -13.08 -22.65 8.42
CA GLU A 222 -14.54 -22.83 8.46
C GLU A 222 -15.10 -22.72 9.88
N ASN A 223 -14.32 -23.12 10.89
CA ASN A 223 -14.67 -23.04 12.31
C ASN A 223 -14.45 -21.64 12.92
N GLY A 224 -13.88 -20.68 12.18
CA GLY A 224 -13.60 -19.34 12.70
C GLY A 224 -12.49 -19.29 13.74
N GLU A 225 -11.50 -20.19 13.66
CA GLU A 225 -10.37 -20.26 14.62
C GLU A 225 -9.28 -19.21 14.37
N PHE A 226 -9.40 -18.42 13.31
CA PHE A 226 -8.51 -17.31 12.99
C PHE A 226 -9.10 -15.99 13.48
N GLU A 227 -8.26 -15.13 14.03
CA GLU A 227 -8.69 -13.82 14.52
C GLU A 227 -7.60 -12.75 14.31
N PRO A 228 -8.00 -11.48 14.15
CA PRO A 228 -7.06 -10.37 14.07
C PRO A 228 -6.55 -10.00 15.47
N PHE A 229 -5.22 -9.99 15.59
CA PHE A 229 -4.53 -9.21 16.61
C PHE A 229 -4.18 -7.87 16.00
N TYR A 230 -4.15 -6.82 16.81
CA TYR A 230 -3.89 -5.47 16.36
C TYR A 230 -2.55 -5.00 16.92
N GLN A 231 -1.68 -4.48 16.06
CA GLN A 231 -0.50 -3.76 16.51
C GLN A 231 -0.68 -2.28 16.17
N PRO A 232 -0.72 -1.37 17.16
CA PRO A 232 -0.82 0.06 16.88
C PRO A 232 0.49 0.60 16.29
N LEU A 233 0.32 1.55 15.37
CA LEU A 233 1.38 2.37 14.79
C LEU A 233 1.27 3.78 15.39
N TYR A 234 2.41 4.38 15.72
CA TYR A 234 2.48 5.65 16.46
C TYR A 234 3.07 6.78 15.60
N SER A 235 2.51 7.98 15.71
CA SER A 235 3.15 9.20 15.23
C SER A 235 4.46 9.41 15.99
N VAL A 236 5.57 9.57 15.25
CA VAL A 236 6.89 9.84 15.86
C VAL A 236 6.90 11.20 16.56
N GLN A 237 6.11 12.15 16.06
CA GLN A 237 6.07 13.52 16.59
C GLN A 237 5.21 13.61 17.84
N ASP A 238 3.99 13.11 17.76
CA ASP A 238 2.94 13.32 18.76
C ASP A 238 2.87 12.19 19.79
N ASN A 239 3.52 11.07 19.50
CA ASN A 239 3.54 9.88 20.34
C ASN A 239 2.13 9.32 20.62
N ILE A 240 1.22 9.45 19.65
CA ILE A 240 -0.14 8.92 19.70
C ILE A 240 -0.35 7.82 18.66
N PRO A 241 -1.24 6.84 18.90
CA PRO A 241 -1.65 5.87 17.89
C PRO A 241 -2.35 6.57 16.72
N VAL A 242 -1.89 6.34 15.50
CA VAL A 242 -2.47 6.94 14.27
C VAL A 242 -3.07 5.92 13.32
N SER A 243 -2.63 4.67 13.39
CA SER A 243 -3.17 3.53 12.63
C SER A 243 -2.88 2.24 13.38
N ALA A 244 -3.38 1.11 12.88
CA ALA A 244 -3.04 -0.21 13.39
C ALA A 244 -2.90 -1.22 12.26
N GLU A 245 -2.09 -2.25 12.47
CA GLU A 245 -1.98 -3.38 11.56
C GLU A 245 -2.77 -4.58 12.11
N ALA A 246 -3.58 -5.21 11.26
CA ALA A 246 -4.30 -6.44 11.56
C ALA A 246 -3.43 -7.66 11.23
N LEU A 247 -2.87 -8.27 12.28
CA LEU A 247 -2.01 -9.43 12.20
C LEU A 247 -2.79 -10.69 12.54
N VAL A 248 -2.83 -11.64 11.60
CA VAL A 248 -3.54 -12.91 11.81
C VAL A 248 -2.91 -13.71 12.96
N ARG A 249 -3.76 -14.29 13.79
CA ARG A 249 -3.42 -15.33 14.76
C ARG A 249 -4.38 -16.50 14.62
N TRP A 250 -3.88 -17.70 14.87
CA TRP A 250 -4.70 -18.90 14.91
C TRP A 250 -4.89 -19.35 16.35
N ARG A 251 -6.11 -19.23 16.87
CA ARG A 251 -6.51 -19.73 18.19
C ARG A 251 -6.79 -21.24 18.11
N HIS A 252 -5.72 -22.02 18.05
CA HIS A 252 -5.78 -23.46 17.91
C HIS A 252 -6.26 -24.12 19.22
N PRO A 253 -7.20 -25.09 19.18
CA PRO A 253 -7.79 -25.69 20.38
C PRO A 253 -6.76 -26.42 21.27
N VAL A 254 -5.76 -27.06 20.67
CA VAL A 254 -4.67 -27.76 21.39
C VAL A 254 -3.46 -26.88 21.71
N TYR A 255 -2.97 -26.07 20.75
CA TYR A 255 -1.70 -25.34 20.88
C TYR A 255 -1.85 -23.89 21.35
N GLY A 256 -3.08 -23.42 21.60
CA GLY A 256 -3.35 -22.04 21.95
C GLY A 256 -3.15 -21.09 20.77
N VAL A 257 -2.79 -19.84 21.06
CA VAL A 257 -2.62 -18.79 20.03
C VAL A 257 -1.29 -19.00 19.30
N LEU A 258 -1.36 -19.26 17.99
CA LEU A 258 -0.21 -19.45 17.11
C LEU A 258 0.07 -18.19 16.28
N GLU A 259 1.36 -17.91 16.10
CA GLU A 259 1.87 -16.81 15.26
C GLU A 259 1.92 -17.17 13.77
N PRO A 260 1.81 -16.18 12.87
CA PRO A 260 1.70 -16.37 11.42
C PRO A 260 2.84 -17.21 10.84
N GLY A 261 4.08 -17.02 11.28
CA GLY A 261 5.24 -17.79 10.81
C GLY A 261 5.14 -19.31 11.01
N ARG A 262 4.22 -19.78 11.86
CA ARG A 262 3.99 -21.22 12.08
C ARG A 262 2.99 -21.85 11.11
N PHE A 263 2.11 -21.07 10.48
CA PHE A 263 1.02 -21.60 9.65
C PHE A 263 0.83 -20.91 8.29
N LEU A 264 1.22 -19.64 8.11
CA LEU A 264 1.09 -18.96 6.81
C LEU A 264 1.75 -19.70 5.65
N PRO A 265 2.95 -20.31 5.79
CA PRO A 265 3.52 -21.11 4.69
C PRO A 265 2.61 -22.25 4.19
N LEU A 266 1.74 -22.79 5.06
CA LEU A 266 0.75 -23.82 4.68
C LEU A 266 -0.39 -23.22 3.84
N PHE A 267 -0.80 -21.99 4.14
CA PHE A 267 -1.83 -21.26 3.39
C PHE A 267 -1.35 -20.83 2.01
N GLU A 268 -0.09 -20.39 1.92
CA GLU A 268 0.55 -20.00 0.66
C GLU A 268 0.69 -21.20 -0.28
N THR A 269 1.26 -22.31 0.20
CA THR A 269 1.48 -23.52 -0.61
C THR A 269 0.18 -24.22 -1.03
N SER A 270 -0.90 -24.08 -0.25
CA SER A 270 -2.21 -24.64 -0.58
C SER A 270 -3.11 -23.70 -1.41
N GLY A 271 -2.72 -22.43 -1.58
CA GLY A 271 -3.54 -21.39 -2.19
C GLY A 271 -4.74 -20.93 -1.34
N LEU A 272 -4.87 -21.43 -0.09
CA LEU A 272 -5.92 -21.03 0.84
C LEU A 272 -5.69 -19.63 1.42
N ILE A 273 -4.49 -19.05 1.24
CA ILE A 273 -4.15 -17.69 1.70
C ILE A 273 -5.19 -16.66 1.24
N VAL A 274 -5.70 -16.80 0.00
CA VAL A 274 -6.73 -15.92 -0.57
C VAL A 274 -8.03 -15.93 0.25
N LYS A 275 -8.39 -17.07 0.83
CA LYS A 275 -9.58 -17.18 1.68
C LYS A 275 -9.31 -16.61 3.08
N LEU A 276 -8.11 -16.80 3.60
CA LEU A 276 -7.69 -16.28 4.89
C LEU A 276 -7.67 -14.75 4.85
N ASP A 277 -7.04 -14.15 3.84
CA ASP A 277 -6.93 -12.68 3.69
C ASP A 277 -8.31 -12.01 3.69
N LEU A 278 -9.26 -12.53 2.89
CA LEU A 278 -10.64 -12.02 2.85
C LEU A 278 -11.40 -12.23 4.16
N TYR A 279 -11.21 -13.37 4.82
CA TYR A 279 -11.81 -13.64 6.12
C TYR A 279 -11.27 -12.67 7.18
N MET A 280 -9.98 -12.39 7.17
CA MET A 280 -9.33 -11.44 8.08
C MET A 280 -9.79 -10.01 7.81
N PHE A 281 -9.89 -9.61 6.55
CA PHE A 281 -10.44 -8.31 6.15
C PHE A 281 -11.90 -8.14 6.61
N GLU A 282 -12.73 -9.17 6.42
CA GLU A 282 -14.11 -9.18 6.90
C GLU A 282 -14.19 -9.09 8.43
N CYS A 283 -13.28 -9.75 9.17
CA CYS A 283 -13.18 -9.61 10.63
C CYS A 283 -12.77 -8.18 11.04
N SER A 284 -11.83 -7.56 10.35
CA SER A 284 -11.43 -6.17 10.58
C SER A 284 -12.60 -5.21 10.33
N CYS A 285 -13.36 -5.38 9.25
CA CYS A 285 -14.56 -4.58 8.98
C CYS A 285 -15.60 -4.71 10.12
N LYS A 286 -15.87 -5.93 10.59
CA LYS A 286 -16.78 -6.16 11.73
C LYS A 286 -16.33 -5.45 13.00
N ASN A 287 -15.03 -5.53 13.30
CA ASN A 287 -14.47 -4.91 14.49
C ASN A 287 -14.50 -3.38 14.40
N ILE A 288 -14.16 -2.80 13.24
CA ILE A 288 -14.27 -1.37 12.98
C ILE A 288 -15.71 -0.88 13.17
N ARG A 289 -16.69 -1.56 12.55
CA ARG A 289 -18.11 -1.21 12.72
C ARG A 289 -18.52 -1.23 14.19
N ARG A 290 -18.12 -2.28 14.91
CA ARG A 290 -18.38 -2.39 16.35
C ARG A 290 -17.76 -1.25 17.16
N TRP A 291 -16.54 -0.82 16.83
CA TRP A 291 -15.89 0.30 17.50
C TRP A 291 -16.58 1.64 17.20
N LEU A 292 -17.00 1.84 15.95
CA LEU A 292 -17.79 3.01 15.56
C LEU A 292 -19.14 3.06 16.28
N ASP A 293 -19.84 1.91 16.40
CA ASP A 293 -21.11 1.80 17.13
C ASP A 293 -20.94 2.05 18.64
N ALA A 294 -19.77 1.67 19.19
CA ALA A 294 -19.40 1.95 20.57
C ALA A 294 -18.89 3.40 20.80
N GLY A 295 -18.79 4.21 19.74
CA GLY A 295 -18.32 5.59 19.78
C GLY A 295 -16.82 5.74 20.05
N PHE A 296 -16.00 4.74 19.71
CA PHE A 296 -14.54 4.84 19.84
C PHE A 296 -13.97 5.75 18.74
N SER A 297 -12.82 6.37 19.03
CA SER A 297 -12.04 7.05 18.00
C SER A 297 -11.28 5.98 17.20
N VAL A 298 -11.79 5.63 16.03
CA VAL A 298 -11.22 4.55 15.22
C VAL A 298 -10.09 5.08 14.36
N VAL A 299 -8.93 4.44 14.46
CA VAL A 299 -7.79 4.66 13.55
C VAL A 299 -7.86 3.70 12.36
N PRO A 300 -7.29 4.05 11.19
CA PRO A 300 -7.24 3.14 10.04
C PRO A 300 -6.55 1.82 10.38
N VAL A 301 -7.11 0.70 9.89
CA VAL A 301 -6.56 -0.64 10.09
C VAL A 301 -6.01 -1.19 8.78
N TYR A 302 -4.70 -1.42 8.72
CA TYR A 302 -4.02 -2.03 7.59
C TYR A 302 -4.18 -3.56 7.62
N CYS A 303 -4.50 -4.14 6.45
CA CYS A 303 -4.64 -5.57 6.25
C CYS A 303 -3.73 -6.04 5.12
N ASN A 304 -3.01 -7.13 5.37
CA ASN A 304 -2.11 -7.76 4.40
C ASN A 304 -2.86 -8.56 3.34
N PHE A 305 -2.43 -8.46 2.08
CA PHE A 305 -3.00 -9.24 0.98
C PHE A 305 -1.93 -9.92 0.13
N SER A 306 -2.14 -11.21 -0.14
CA SER A 306 -1.29 -11.98 -1.05
C SER A 306 -1.39 -11.52 -2.51
N ARG A 307 -0.27 -11.66 -3.25
CA ARG A 307 -0.20 -11.46 -4.70
C ARG A 307 -1.34 -12.13 -5.47
N LEU A 308 -1.79 -13.30 -5.02
CA LEU A 308 -2.82 -14.09 -5.69
C LEU A 308 -4.18 -13.38 -5.79
N HIS A 309 -4.42 -12.34 -5.01
CA HIS A 309 -5.59 -11.47 -5.13
C HIS A 309 -5.52 -10.60 -6.38
N PHE A 310 -4.37 -9.96 -6.58
CA PHE A 310 -4.17 -8.96 -7.62
C PHE A 310 -4.07 -9.53 -9.04
N LEU A 311 -3.96 -10.86 -9.16
CA LEU A 311 -4.02 -11.58 -10.42
C LEU A 311 -5.46 -11.97 -10.82
N LYS A 312 -6.46 -11.68 -9.98
CA LYS A 312 -7.87 -12.00 -10.23
C LYS A 312 -8.66 -10.73 -10.49
N ASP A 313 -9.40 -10.69 -11.59
CA ASP A 313 -10.28 -9.58 -11.91
C ASP A 313 -11.34 -9.36 -10.82
N GLY A 314 -11.65 -8.08 -10.55
CA GLY A 314 -12.71 -7.68 -9.62
C GLY A 314 -12.36 -7.77 -8.13
N PHE A 315 -11.08 -7.91 -7.77
CA PHE A 315 -10.66 -7.93 -6.37
C PHE A 315 -11.02 -6.64 -5.63
N ALA A 316 -10.79 -5.46 -6.25
CA ALA A 316 -11.09 -4.18 -5.64
C ALA A 316 -12.59 -4.00 -5.36
N GLN A 317 -13.46 -4.36 -6.32
CA GLN A 317 -14.91 -4.39 -6.11
C GLN A 317 -15.29 -5.35 -4.99
N ARG A 318 -14.66 -6.52 -4.92
CA ARG A 318 -14.97 -7.49 -3.86
C ARG A 318 -14.63 -6.95 -2.47
N LEU A 319 -13.53 -6.22 -2.30
CA LEU A 319 -13.25 -5.54 -1.03
C LEU A 319 -14.30 -4.47 -0.74
N HIS A 320 -14.67 -3.68 -1.76
CA HIS A 320 -15.71 -2.66 -1.62
C HIS A 320 -17.07 -3.25 -1.19
N GLU A 321 -17.50 -4.36 -1.79
CA GLU A 321 -18.71 -5.09 -1.40
C GLU A 321 -18.68 -5.53 0.08
N ILE A 322 -17.52 -5.97 0.57
CA ILE A 322 -17.36 -6.33 1.99
C ILE A 322 -17.49 -5.09 2.86
N THR A 323 -16.86 -3.97 2.52
CA THR A 323 -16.96 -2.73 3.30
C THR A 323 -18.38 -2.17 3.34
N GLU A 324 -19.10 -2.20 2.22
CA GLU A 324 -20.49 -1.77 2.11
C GLU A 324 -21.41 -2.66 2.95
N LYS A 325 -21.20 -3.98 2.91
CA LYS A 325 -21.94 -4.96 3.73
C LYS A 325 -21.88 -4.65 5.23
N TYR A 326 -20.76 -4.11 5.72
CA TYR A 326 -20.56 -3.77 7.14
C TYR A 326 -20.71 -2.29 7.45
N HIS A 327 -21.05 -1.45 6.47
CA HIS A 327 -21.16 0.01 6.60
C HIS A 327 -19.89 0.63 7.23
N VAL A 328 -18.73 0.27 6.67
CA VAL A 328 -17.41 0.79 7.04
C VAL A 328 -16.87 1.63 5.89
N SER A 329 -16.38 2.84 6.18
CA SER A 329 -15.71 3.66 5.17
C SER A 329 -14.36 3.04 4.78
N SER A 330 -14.03 3.04 3.49
CA SER A 330 -12.73 2.59 2.97
C SER A 330 -11.54 3.31 3.63
N ARG A 331 -11.71 4.54 4.11
CA ARG A 331 -10.67 5.30 4.83
C ARG A 331 -10.27 4.72 6.18
N ASN A 332 -11.14 3.92 6.78
CA ASN A 332 -10.81 3.20 8.02
C ASN A 332 -10.00 1.92 7.75
N LEU A 333 -9.68 1.62 6.50
CA LEU A 333 -8.97 0.41 6.08
C LEU A 333 -7.78 0.78 5.19
N GLY A 334 -6.66 0.11 5.45
CA GLY A 334 -5.47 0.17 4.61
C GLY A 334 -5.17 -1.19 3.99
N ILE A 335 -4.57 -1.18 2.81
CA ILE A 335 -4.15 -2.37 2.08
C ILE A 335 -2.63 -2.42 2.12
N GLU A 336 -2.07 -3.50 2.67
CA GLU A 336 -0.63 -3.76 2.64
C GLU A 336 -0.28 -4.77 1.55
N ILE A 337 0.71 -4.40 0.74
CA ILE A 337 1.28 -5.24 -0.30
C ILE A 337 2.79 -5.37 -0.08
N THR A 338 3.33 -6.57 -0.22
CA THR A 338 4.78 -6.76 -0.10
C THR A 338 5.51 -6.36 -1.39
N GLU A 339 6.74 -5.91 -1.24
CA GLU A 339 7.64 -5.56 -2.35
C GLU A 339 7.73 -6.65 -3.45
N ASN A 340 7.83 -7.93 -3.05
CA ASN A 340 7.99 -9.06 -3.97
C ASN A 340 6.74 -9.34 -4.83
N MET A 341 5.59 -8.76 -4.49
CA MET A 341 4.37 -8.89 -5.29
C MET A 341 4.50 -8.26 -6.68
N LEU A 342 5.52 -7.45 -6.89
CA LEU A 342 5.69 -6.63 -8.08
C LEU A 342 6.72 -7.17 -9.07
N VAL A 343 7.33 -8.32 -8.76
CA VAL A 343 8.33 -8.99 -9.60
C VAL A 343 7.60 -9.78 -10.71
N GLU A 344 7.84 -9.46 -11.98
CA GLU A 344 7.16 -10.04 -13.17
C GLU A 344 5.71 -9.57 -13.36
N ASP A 345 5.32 -9.18 -14.59
CA ASP A 345 3.94 -8.84 -15.00
C ASP A 345 3.12 -7.99 -13.99
N ALA A 346 3.64 -6.78 -13.69
CA ALA A 346 3.10 -5.91 -12.65
C ALA A 346 1.88 -5.07 -13.07
N GLN A 347 1.62 -4.89 -14.37
CA GLN A 347 0.57 -3.98 -14.84
C GLN A 347 -0.83 -4.34 -14.30
N PRO A 348 -1.27 -5.61 -14.31
CA PRO A 348 -2.57 -5.97 -13.74
C PRO A 348 -2.69 -5.64 -12.24
N ILE A 349 -1.58 -5.73 -11.52
CA ILE A 349 -1.52 -5.40 -10.09
C ILE A 349 -1.65 -3.88 -9.91
N ILE A 350 -0.89 -3.10 -10.68
CA ILE A 350 -0.94 -1.63 -10.68
C ILE A 350 -2.35 -1.11 -10.96
N ASP A 351 -3.03 -1.67 -11.97
CA ASP A 351 -4.39 -1.28 -12.35
C ASP A 351 -5.39 -1.49 -11.19
N GLN A 352 -5.28 -2.62 -10.49
CA GLN A 352 -6.12 -2.89 -9.32
C GLN A 352 -5.79 -2.00 -8.12
N LEU A 353 -4.52 -1.63 -7.93
CA LEU A 353 -4.14 -0.69 -6.87
C LEU A 353 -4.71 0.71 -7.16
N TRP A 354 -4.72 1.16 -8.42
CA TRP A 354 -5.39 2.40 -8.81
C TRP A 354 -6.89 2.36 -8.55
N GLU A 355 -7.52 1.23 -8.81
CA GLU A 355 -8.94 1.03 -8.52
C GLU A 355 -9.24 1.09 -7.02
N LEU A 356 -8.42 0.44 -6.18
CA LEU A 356 -8.52 0.52 -4.73
C LEU A 356 -8.35 1.97 -4.24
N ARG A 357 -7.38 2.71 -4.79
CA ARG A 357 -7.20 4.14 -4.49
C ARG A 357 -8.41 4.97 -4.92
N GLY A 358 -8.99 4.69 -6.09
CA GLY A 358 -10.22 5.34 -6.57
C GLY A 358 -11.44 5.09 -5.67
N LEU A 359 -11.45 3.97 -4.93
CA LEU A 359 -12.46 3.62 -3.93
C LEU A 359 -12.18 4.22 -2.54
N GLY A 360 -11.05 4.91 -2.36
CA GLY A 360 -10.69 5.62 -1.12
C GLY A 360 -9.90 4.79 -0.11
N TYR A 361 -9.31 3.65 -0.51
CA TYR A 361 -8.40 2.89 0.35
C TYR A 361 -7.00 3.54 0.38
N SER A 362 -6.35 3.51 1.54
CA SER A 362 -4.91 3.75 1.62
C SER A 362 -4.15 2.50 1.20
N VAL A 363 -3.08 2.64 0.43
CA VAL A 363 -2.22 1.53 0.02
C VAL A 363 -0.82 1.73 0.58
N ALA A 364 -0.32 0.74 1.31
CA ALA A 364 1.01 0.69 1.88
C ALA A 364 1.85 -0.41 1.21
N MET A 365 3.10 -0.08 0.89
CA MET A 365 4.10 -1.06 0.49
C MET A 365 4.87 -1.52 1.72
N ASP A 366 4.79 -2.81 2.01
CA ASP A 366 5.44 -3.49 3.11
C ASP A 366 6.78 -4.12 2.71
N ASP A 367 7.61 -4.41 3.71
CA ASP A 367 8.93 -5.03 3.56
C ASP A 367 9.92 -4.25 2.65
N PHE A 368 9.75 -2.92 2.50
CA PHE A 368 10.54 -2.14 1.55
C PHE A 368 12.04 -2.17 1.90
N GLY A 369 12.85 -2.59 0.93
CA GLY A 369 14.31 -2.67 1.03
C GLY A 369 14.83 -4.04 1.48
N SER A 370 13.96 -5.03 1.66
CA SER A 370 14.32 -6.44 1.86
C SER A 370 14.51 -7.20 0.54
N GLY A 371 14.03 -6.65 -0.59
CA GLY A 371 13.98 -7.27 -1.93
C GLY A 371 14.67 -6.49 -3.07
N TYR A 372 14.19 -6.71 -4.31
CA TYR A 372 14.76 -6.22 -5.58
C TYR A 372 14.13 -4.92 -6.12
N SER A 373 13.62 -4.02 -5.26
CA SER A 373 12.98 -2.79 -5.74
C SER A 373 13.96 -1.87 -6.43
N SER A 374 13.72 -1.67 -7.72
CA SER A 374 14.24 -0.50 -8.41
C SER A 374 13.36 0.68 -8.04
N PHE A 375 13.96 1.77 -7.54
CA PHE A 375 13.27 3.05 -7.33
C PHE A 375 12.45 3.53 -8.54
N GLY A 376 12.78 3.04 -9.75
CA GLY A 376 11.99 3.29 -10.96
C GLY A 376 10.54 2.82 -10.84
N MET A 377 10.27 1.70 -10.15
CA MET A 377 8.91 1.18 -10.03
C MET A 377 8.02 2.00 -9.08
N LEU A 378 8.61 2.63 -8.06
CA LEU A 378 7.89 3.55 -7.16
C LEU A 378 7.24 4.72 -7.89
N GLN A 379 7.71 5.07 -9.09
CA GLN A 379 7.16 6.18 -9.87
C GLN A 379 5.78 5.88 -10.47
N GLU A 380 5.44 4.59 -10.66
CA GLU A 380 4.22 4.15 -11.33
C GLU A 380 3.18 3.57 -10.35
N LEU A 381 3.59 3.29 -9.11
CA LEU A 381 2.78 2.63 -8.11
C LEU A 381 1.89 3.62 -7.34
N PRO A 382 0.59 3.36 -7.23
CA PRO A 382 -0.33 4.24 -6.52
C PRO A 382 -0.35 3.96 -5.01
N VAL A 383 0.82 3.98 -4.38
CA VAL A 383 1.01 3.80 -2.94
C VAL A 383 1.01 5.15 -2.21
N ASN A 384 0.48 5.19 -0.97
CA ASN A 384 0.52 6.38 -0.10
C ASN A 384 1.60 6.24 0.98
N VAL A 385 1.95 5.00 1.33
CA VAL A 385 2.79 4.68 2.49
C VAL A 385 3.88 3.69 2.08
N ILE A 386 5.11 3.95 2.51
CA ILE A 386 6.23 3.01 2.43
C ILE A 386 6.59 2.56 3.83
N LYS A 387 6.59 1.25 4.08
CA LYS A 387 6.99 0.63 5.35
C LYS A 387 8.40 0.06 5.19
N LEU A 388 9.33 0.61 5.96
CA LEU A 388 10.75 0.29 5.92
C LEU A 388 11.03 -0.86 6.90
N ASP A 389 11.48 -1.99 6.35
CA ASP A 389 11.60 -3.25 7.09
C ASP A 389 12.53 -3.16 8.31
N ARG A 390 12.25 -3.99 9.32
CA ARG A 390 13.06 -4.08 10.54
C ARG A 390 14.53 -4.43 10.30
N VAL A 391 14.90 -5.03 9.17
CA VAL A 391 16.30 -5.34 8.83
C VAL A 391 17.20 -4.10 8.90
N PHE A 392 16.69 -2.92 8.57
CA PHE A 392 17.44 -1.66 8.67
C PHE A 392 17.71 -1.23 10.12
N PHE A 393 16.85 -1.63 11.05
CA PHE A 393 16.94 -1.28 12.48
C PHE A 393 17.57 -2.38 13.34
N ASN A 394 17.73 -3.58 12.78
CA ASN A 394 18.56 -4.65 13.35
C ASN A 394 20.07 -4.35 13.22
N ARG A 395 20.46 -3.45 12.31
CA ARG A 395 21.82 -2.94 12.19
C ARG A 395 22.05 -1.78 13.14
N ASP A 396 23.30 -1.62 13.56
CA ASP A 396 23.69 -0.53 14.46
C ASP A 396 23.46 0.84 13.79
N LEU A 397 22.80 1.75 14.49
CA LEU A 397 22.60 3.14 14.06
C LEU A 397 23.90 3.96 14.13
N GLN A 398 25.00 3.41 14.66
CA GLN A 398 26.32 4.00 14.53
C GLN A 398 26.98 3.72 13.16
N ASP A 399 26.44 2.76 12.37
CA ASP A 399 26.92 2.53 11.00
C ASP A 399 26.44 3.67 10.10
N PHE A 400 27.36 4.58 9.78
CA PHE A 400 27.14 5.71 8.89
C PHE A 400 26.50 5.30 7.56
N ARG A 401 26.85 4.13 7.00
CA ARG A 401 26.26 3.68 5.73
C ARG A 401 24.80 3.31 5.93
N ASN A 402 24.47 2.60 7.00
CA ASN A 402 23.11 2.21 7.32
C ASN A 402 22.22 3.45 7.55
N THR A 403 22.67 4.38 8.39
CA THR A 403 21.91 5.61 8.66
C THR A 403 21.77 6.47 7.41
N SER A 404 22.81 6.58 6.58
CA SER A 404 22.73 7.33 5.31
C SER A 404 21.69 6.74 4.36
N ILE A 405 21.56 5.40 4.31
CA ILE A 405 20.54 4.73 3.50
C ILE A 405 19.14 5.05 4.04
N ILE A 406 18.93 4.94 5.36
CA ILE A 406 17.63 5.23 5.98
C ILE A 406 17.25 6.71 5.73
N CYS A 407 18.18 7.64 5.90
CA CYS A 407 17.97 9.07 5.60
C CYS A 407 17.60 9.27 4.12
N ALA A 408 18.37 8.68 3.20
CA ALA A 408 18.14 8.83 1.77
C ALA A 408 16.77 8.27 1.34
N ILE A 409 16.39 7.08 1.82
CA ILE A 409 15.07 6.49 1.55
C ILE A 409 13.98 7.41 2.11
N THR A 410 14.11 7.87 3.35
CA THR A 410 13.17 8.80 3.98
C THR A 410 12.97 10.05 3.12
N SER A 411 14.06 10.68 2.68
CA SER A 411 14.01 11.86 1.81
C SER A 411 13.35 11.58 0.47
N ILE A 412 13.64 10.43 -0.17
CA ILE A 412 13.03 10.06 -1.45
C ILE A 412 11.52 9.83 -1.29
N VAL A 413 11.11 9.07 -0.27
CA VAL A 413 9.69 8.77 0.00
C VAL A 413 8.91 10.06 0.26
N LYS A 414 9.45 10.95 1.09
CA LYS A 414 8.89 12.28 1.33
C LYS A 414 8.83 13.12 0.07
N ALA A 415 9.88 13.09 -0.74
CA ALA A 415 9.95 13.84 -1.98
C ALA A 415 8.87 13.42 -2.98
N LEU A 416 8.49 12.14 -2.98
CA LEU A 416 7.40 11.58 -3.78
C LEU A 416 6.01 11.82 -3.19
N GLY A 417 5.90 12.51 -2.04
CA GLY A 417 4.61 12.81 -1.41
C GLY A 417 3.98 11.61 -0.67
N MET A 418 4.79 10.62 -0.30
CA MET A 418 4.37 9.45 0.46
C MET A 418 4.74 9.59 1.94
N ALA A 419 3.97 8.93 2.82
CA ALA A 419 4.31 8.79 4.23
C ALA A 419 5.30 7.62 4.42
N ILE A 420 6.18 7.74 5.41
CA ILE A 420 7.10 6.67 5.78
C ILE A 420 6.74 6.06 7.13
N VAL A 421 6.68 4.73 7.17
CA VAL A 421 6.56 3.93 8.39
C VAL A 421 7.87 3.19 8.60
N CYS A 422 8.43 3.23 9.80
CA CYS A 422 9.61 2.43 10.14
C CYS A 422 9.25 1.32 11.13
N GLU A 423 9.59 0.08 10.77
CA GLU A 423 9.19 -1.10 11.52
C GLU A 423 10.29 -1.70 12.38
N GLY A 424 9.88 -2.51 13.37
CA GLY A 424 10.81 -3.22 14.25
C GLY A 424 11.55 -2.32 15.23
N ILE A 425 10.92 -1.22 15.67
CA ILE A 425 11.54 -0.32 16.63
C ILE A 425 11.44 -0.88 18.05
N GLU A 426 12.59 -1.02 18.71
CA GLU A 426 12.71 -1.69 20.01
C GLU A 426 13.25 -0.78 21.11
N ASN A 427 13.90 0.34 20.78
CA ASN A 427 14.53 1.22 21.77
C ASN A 427 14.37 2.73 21.48
N GLU A 428 14.61 3.53 22.51
CA GLU A 428 14.46 4.99 22.47
C GLU A 428 15.49 5.67 21.54
N GLN A 429 16.69 5.09 21.38
CA GLN A 429 17.71 5.65 20.48
C GLN A 429 17.25 5.62 19.02
N GLN A 430 16.58 4.55 18.61
CA GLN A 430 15.94 4.45 17.29
C GLN A 430 14.85 5.50 17.11
N ILE A 431 14.03 5.75 18.13
CA ILE A 431 13.00 6.81 18.09
C ILE A 431 13.62 8.20 17.96
N ALA A 432 14.65 8.52 18.75
CA ALA A 432 15.36 9.79 18.65
C ALA A 432 15.97 10.01 17.26
N PHE A 433 16.58 8.97 16.67
CA PHE A 433 17.10 9.01 15.31
C PHE A 433 15.98 9.25 14.28
N LEU A 434 14.90 8.47 14.35
CA LEU A 434 13.77 8.56 13.43
C LEU A 434 13.04 9.91 13.50
N LYS A 435 12.95 10.49 14.71
CA LYS A 435 12.44 11.83 14.92
C LYS A 435 13.34 12.89 14.28
N GLY A 436 14.66 12.73 14.39
CA GLY A 436 15.64 13.64 13.80
C GLY A 436 15.63 13.66 12.28
N ILE A 437 15.31 12.53 11.63
CA ILE A 437 15.21 12.44 10.16
C ILE A 437 13.78 12.66 9.65
N GLY A 438 12.83 13.01 10.53
CA GLY A 438 11.43 13.33 10.24
C GLY A 438 10.57 12.16 9.71
N CYS A 439 10.84 10.95 10.17
CA CYS A 439 9.94 9.80 9.99
C CYS A 439 8.52 10.13 10.49
N ASP A 440 7.48 9.73 9.75
CA ASP A 440 6.08 10.02 10.10
C ASP A 440 5.59 9.10 11.21
N VAL A 441 5.74 7.80 10.99
CA VAL A 441 5.07 6.76 11.76
C VAL A 441 6.05 5.64 12.09
N VAL A 442 5.88 5.05 13.26
CA VAL A 442 6.73 3.95 13.74
C VAL A 442 5.90 2.80 14.27
N GLN A 443 6.42 1.59 14.05
CA GLN A 443 5.85 0.34 14.55
C GLN A 443 6.93 -0.48 15.22
N GLY A 444 6.65 -1.00 16.41
CA GLY A 444 7.61 -1.87 17.09
C GLY A 444 7.32 -2.12 18.57
N PHE A 445 8.10 -3.03 19.15
CA PHE A 445 7.93 -3.47 20.52
C PHE A 445 8.28 -2.42 21.58
N TYR A 446 8.95 -1.35 21.19
CA TYR A 446 9.13 -0.18 22.06
C TYR A 446 7.78 0.37 22.54
N TYR A 447 6.79 0.45 21.65
CA TYR A 447 5.45 0.94 21.98
C TYR A 447 4.53 -0.19 22.42
N ALA A 448 4.31 -1.16 21.51
CA ALA A 448 3.32 -2.19 21.71
C ALA A 448 3.64 -3.44 20.90
N ARG A 449 3.39 -4.59 21.52
CA ARG A 449 3.31 -5.87 20.81
C ARG A 449 1.92 -6.03 20.18
N PRO A 450 1.78 -6.86 19.14
CA PRO A 450 0.46 -7.26 18.64
C PRO A 450 -0.41 -7.78 19.79
N MET A 451 -1.62 -7.25 19.91
CA MET A 451 -2.51 -7.51 21.04
C MET A 451 -3.89 -7.98 20.60
N GLU A 452 -4.57 -8.69 21.50
CA GLU A 452 -5.95 -9.10 21.28
C GLU A 452 -6.88 -7.88 21.15
N ARG A 453 -7.99 -8.05 20.42
CA ARG A 453 -9.01 -7.02 20.21
C ARG A 453 -9.44 -6.30 21.49
N SER A 454 -9.66 -7.01 22.59
CA SER A 454 -10.08 -6.41 23.87
C SER A 454 -9.06 -5.43 24.44
N ARG A 455 -7.76 -5.77 24.36
CA ARG A 455 -6.67 -4.89 24.80
C ARG A 455 -6.51 -3.69 23.87
N PHE A 456 -6.70 -3.89 22.58
CA PHE A 456 -6.70 -2.78 21.63
C PHE A 456 -7.87 -1.82 21.88
N GLU A 457 -9.06 -2.35 22.21
CA GLU A 457 -10.23 -1.55 22.61
C GLU A 457 -9.95 -0.69 23.86
N GLU A 458 -9.24 -1.23 24.86
CA GLU A 458 -8.79 -0.46 26.04
C GLU A 458 -7.89 0.72 25.64
N LEU A 459 -6.97 0.50 24.69
CA LEU A 459 -6.06 1.53 24.18
C LEU A 459 -6.81 2.63 23.41
N LEU A 460 -7.77 2.26 22.55
CA LEU A 460 -8.64 3.21 21.84
C LEU A 460 -9.49 4.05 22.80
N GLN A 461 -9.92 3.47 23.93
CA GLN A 461 -10.67 4.19 24.96
C GLN A 461 -9.79 5.12 25.79
N ALA A 462 -8.58 4.70 26.16
CA ALA A 462 -7.63 5.51 26.92
C ALA A 462 -7.24 6.81 26.18
N GLY A 463 -7.22 6.76 24.84
CA GLY A 463 -7.06 7.92 23.96
C GLY A 463 -8.10 9.04 24.16
N ARG A 464 -9.23 8.80 24.85
CA ARG A 464 -10.20 9.84 25.22
C ARG A 464 -9.69 10.81 26.29
N SER A 465 -8.61 10.51 27.01
CA SER A 465 -8.17 11.31 28.18
C SER A 465 -7.07 12.33 27.86
N GLY A 466 -6.72 12.54 26.59
CA GLY A 466 -5.58 13.36 26.17
C GLY A 466 -5.86 14.39 25.08
N CYS A 467 -7.13 14.73 24.80
CA CYS A 467 -7.47 15.77 23.83
C CYS A 467 -8.01 17.00 24.57
N SER A 468 -7.31 18.13 24.46
CA SER A 468 -7.54 19.37 25.20
C SER A 468 -8.90 20.00 24.91
N ILE A 469 -9.72 20.18 25.95
CA ILE A 469 -11.04 20.85 25.95
C ILE A 469 -10.96 22.37 25.70
N VAL A 470 -9.81 22.91 25.31
CA VAL A 470 -9.61 24.36 25.15
C VAL A 470 -9.94 24.85 23.74
N GLU A 471 -9.90 24.00 22.71
CA GLU A 471 -10.10 24.41 21.31
C GLU A 471 -11.58 24.43 20.87
N GLN A 472 -12.46 23.62 21.47
CA GLN A 472 -13.87 23.54 21.04
C GLN A 472 -14.72 24.77 21.37
N GLN A 473 -14.45 25.50 22.45
CA GLN A 473 -15.21 26.71 22.80
C GLN A 473 -14.89 27.91 21.88
N HIS A 474 -13.74 27.88 21.22
CA HIS A 474 -13.25 28.97 20.38
C HIS A 474 -13.94 29.00 19.01
N THR A 475 -14.09 27.82 18.39
CA THR A 475 -14.66 27.66 17.04
C THR A 475 -16.15 28.01 16.99
N ASP A 476 -16.91 27.68 18.04
CA ASP A 476 -18.36 27.91 18.06
C ASP A 476 -18.71 29.41 18.17
N ALA A 477 -17.93 30.19 18.91
CA ALA A 477 -18.12 31.64 19.02
C ALA A 477 -17.90 32.37 17.68
N VAL A 478 -16.92 31.93 16.87
CA VAL A 478 -16.62 32.52 15.56
C VAL A 478 -17.68 32.14 14.52
N ARG A 479 -18.18 30.91 14.55
CA ARG A 479 -19.30 30.49 13.68
C ARG A 479 -20.55 31.32 13.95
N ALA A 480 -20.91 31.50 15.22
CA ALA A 480 -22.04 32.33 15.61
C ALA A 480 -21.90 33.79 15.12
N PHE A 481 -20.68 34.33 15.14
CA PHE A 481 -20.40 35.67 14.62
C PHE A 481 -20.59 35.79 13.10
N VAL A 482 -20.13 34.81 12.31
CA VAL A 482 -20.34 34.81 10.85
C VAL A 482 -21.81 34.70 10.50
N GLU A 483 -22.55 33.82 11.17
CA GLU A 483 -24.01 33.70 11.02
C GLU A 483 -24.71 35.01 11.38
N GLN A 484 -24.27 35.68 12.45
CA GLN A 484 -24.79 36.98 12.85
C GLN A 484 -24.58 38.04 11.76
N VAL A 485 -23.34 38.22 11.27
CA VAL A 485 -23.03 39.22 10.23
C VAL A 485 -23.88 39.01 8.98
N PHE A 486 -23.97 37.76 8.52
CA PHE A 486 -24.77 37.43 7.36
C PHE A 486 -26.27 37.59 7.59
N THR A 487 -26.75 37.22 8.77
CA THR A 487 -28.15 37.41 9.16
C THR A 487 -28.48 38.89 9.18
N ASP A 488 -27.65 39.72 9.79
CA ASP A 488 -27.88 41.15 9.91
C ASP A 488 -27.80 41.85 8.55
N TYR A 489 -26.91 41.42 7.63
CA TYR A 489 -26.79 41.98 6.29
C TYR A 489 -27.85 41.45 5.30
N PHE A 490 -27.94 40.15 5.05
CA PHE A 490 -28.80 39.61 3.98
C PHE A 490 -30.25 39.36 4.44
N VAL A 491 -30.43 38.80 5.64
CA VAL A 491 -31.72 38.21 6.07
C VAL A 491 -32.59 39.22 6.82
N LYS A 492 -32.11 39.76 7.95
CA LYS A 492 -32.79 40.76 8.77
C LYS A 492 -32.62 42.17 8.24
N GLN A 493 -31.56 42.43 7.46
CA GLN A 493 -31.26 43.73 6.86
C GLN A 493 -31.19 44.85 7.91
N ASN A 494 -30.60 44.54 9.07
CA ASN A 494 -30.34 45.48 10.15
C ASN A 494 -28.93 46.06 10.02
N PHE A 495 -28.81 47.15 9.27
CA PHE A 495 -27.52 47.77 8.98
C PHE A 495 -26.81 48.29 10.24
N GLU A 496 -27.53 48.75 11.27
CA GLU A 496 -26.90 49.24 12.50
C GLU A 496 -26.18 48.11 13.26
N GLN A 497 -26.81 46.92 13.34
CA GLN A 497 -26.19 45.75 13.96
C GLN A 497 -25.03 45.19 13.12
N PHE A 498 -25.18 45.19 11.79
CA PHE A 498 -24.10 44.85 10.87
C PHE A 498 -22.90 45.81 11.01
N ALA A 499 -23.14 47.12 11.02
CA ALA A 499 -22.11 48.14 11.17
C ALA A 499 -21.33 48.01 12.49
N ALA A 500 -21.99 47.56 13.56
CA ALA A 500 -21.33 47.33 14.85
C ALA A 500 -20.38 46.11 14.86
N CYS A 501 -20.48 45.24 13.85
CA CYS A 501 -19.69 44.02 13.67
C CYS A 501 -18.50 44.19 12.71
N ILE A 502 -18.38 45.31 12.00
CA ILE A 502 -17.34 45.54 10.99
C ILE A 502 -16.39 46.67 11.41
N ASP A 503 -15.14 46.59 10.94
CA ASP A 503 -14.12 47.62 11.16
C ASP A 503 -14.34 48.82 10.23
N ASN A 504 -13.79 49.98 10.62
CA ASN A 504 -13.91 51.21 9.84
C ASN A 504 -13.21 51.11 8.47
N GLN A 505 -12.18 50.26 8.34
CA GLN A 505 -11.45 50.01 7.08
C GLN A 505 -11.78 48.64 6.46
N VAL A 506 -12.95 48.08 6.75
CA VAL A 506 -13.36 46.78 6.21
C VAL A 506 -13.36 46.78 4.68
N GLU A 507 -12.76 45.75 4.06
CA GLU A 507 -12.90 45.49 2.63
C GLU A 507 -14.07 44.53 2.41
N TRP A 508 -15.06 44.90 1.60
CA TRP A 508 -16.30 44.13 1.40
C TRP A 508 -16.57 43.87 -0.07
N HIS A 509 -16.68 42.60 -0.44
CA HIS A 509 -17.01 42.17 -1.79
C HIS A 509 -18.12 41.12 -1.76
N ASP A 510 -19.34 41.48 -2.14
CA ASP A 510 -20.49 40.58 -2.30
C ASP A 510 -20.85 40.30 -3.78
N LEU A 511 -21.87 39.47 -4.03
CA LEU A 511 -22.29 39.05 -5.38
C LEU A 511 -22.88 40.19 -6.22
N PHE A 512 -23.16 41.34 -5.62
CA PHE A 512 -23.83 42.47 -6.25
C PHE A 512 -22.88 43.64 -6.51
N CYS A 513 -21.70 43.67 -5.88
CA CYS A 513 -20.68 44.67 -6.20
C CYS A 513 -19.76 44.16 -7.32
N GLY A 514 -19.39 45.05 -8.25
CA GLY A 514 -18.47 44.72 -9.34
C GLY A 514 -16.99 44.88 -8.98
N GLN A 515 -16.69 45.55 -7.87
CA GLN A 515 -15.36 45.81 -7.29
C GLN A 515 -15.49 45.80 -5.75
N PRO A 516 -14.41 45.54 -4.99
CA PRO A 516 -14.44 45.62 -3.53
C PRO A 516 -14.81 47.03 -3.04
N LEU A 517 -15.61 47.09 -1.99
CA LEU A 517 -16.03 48.30 -1.28
C LEU A 517 -15.20 48.47 -0.01
N TYR A 518 -14.93 49.71 0.38
CA TYR A 518 -14.07 50.01 1.54
C TYR A 518 -14.81 50.85 2.58
N GLY A 519 -14.95 50.30 3.79
CA GLY A 519 -15.58 50.96 4.92
C GLY A 519 -17.10 51.12 4.83
N GLN A 520 -17.70 51.58 5.93
CA GLN A 520 -19.17 51.68 6.06
C GLN A 520 -19.82 52.66 5.08
N GLU A 521 -19.09 53.71 4.69
CA GLU A 521 -19.58 54.77 3.79
C GLU A 521 -19.84 54.25 2.38
N GLU A 522 -19.08 53.26 1.90
CA GLU A 522 -19.29 52.63 0.59
C GLU A 522 -20.29 51.46 0.66
N ILE A 523 -20.29 50.72 1.78
CA ILE A 523 -21.17 49.55 1.96
C ILE A 523 -22.64 49.98 2.17
N PHE A 524 -22.91 51.10 2.86
CA PHE A 524 -24.28 51.53 3.12
C PHE A 524 -25.10 51.85 1.85
N PRO A 525 -24.61 52.67 0.91
CA PRO A 525 -25.29 52.90 -0.36
C PRO A 525 -25.49 51.61 -1.17
N HIS A 526 -24.50 50.73 -1.17
CA HIS A 526 -24.57 49.43 -1.85
C HIS A 526 -25.66 48.53 -1.26
N PHE A 527 -25.68 48.39 0.07
CA PHE A 527 -26.71 47.67 0.81
C PHE A 527 -28.11 48.23 0.53
N ALA A 528 -28.27 49.56 0.57
CA ALA A 528 -29.55 50.22 0.32
C ALA A 528 -30.06 49.99 -1.12
N ALA A 529 -29.16 49.91 -2.09
CA ALA A 529 -29.49 49.73 -3.50
C ALA A 529 -29.77 48.26 -3.89
N HIS A 530 -28.97 47.32 -3.38
CA HIS A 530 -28.95 45.95 -3.91
C HIS A 530 -29.54 44.90 -2.96
N ILE A 531 -29.58 45.17 -1.66
CA ILE A 531 -30.00 44.20 -0.63
C ILE A 531 -31.34 44.61 0.01
N ARG A 532 -31.46 45.87 0.43
CA ARG A 532 -32.61 46.37 1.21
C ARG A 532 -33.94 46.13 0.49
N GLY A 533 -34.89 45.52 1.19
CA GLY A 533 -36.24 45.25 0.69
C GLY A 533 -36.39 43.96 -0.12
N LYS A 534 -35.30 43.25 -0.43
CA LYS A 534 -35.36 41.89 -1.03
C LYS A 534 -35.55 40.84 0.06
N LYS A 535 -36.07 39.67 -0.29
CA LYS A 535 -36.26 38.58 0.67
C LYS A 535 -35.22 37.50 0.42
N PHE A 536 -34.15 37.52 1.20
CA PHE A 536 -33.11 36.51 1.14
C PHE A 536 -33.23 35.51 2.28
N SER A 537 -32.94 34.24 1.98
CA SER A 537 -32.60 33.24 2.97
C SER A 537 -31.23 32.65 2.67
N LEU A 538 -30.54 32.22 3.72
CA LEU A 538 -29.21 31.61 3.65
C LEU A 538 -29.29 30.18 4.14
N ILE A 539 -28.70 29.27 3.37
CA ILE A 539 -28.50 27.88 3.78
C ILE A 539 -27.00 27.66 3.84
N TYR A 540 -26.46 27.59 5.05
CA TYR A 540 -25.05 27.29 5.28
C TYR A 540 -24.76 25.82 5.01
N ARG A 541 -23.77 25.56 4.15
CA ARG A 541 -23.24 24.21 3.92
C ARG A 541 -22.02 23.95 4.79
N SER A 542 -21.16 24.96 4.96
CA SER A 542 -19.98 24.92 5.81
C SER A 542 -19.63 26.32 6.31
N ILE A 543 -19.15 26.40 7.56
CA ILE A 543 -18.48 27.57 8.13
C ILE A 543 -17.27 27.05 8.89
N THR A 544 -16.09 27.42 8.43
CA THR A 544 -14.79 26.95 8.94
C THR A 544 -13.99 28.14 9.41
N PRO A 545 -14.03 28.45 10.72
CA PRO A 545 -13.06 29.35 11.34
C PRO A 545 -11.66 28.74 11.28
N HIS A 546 -10.66 29.57 11.04
CA HIS A 546 -9.25 29.21 11.02
C HIS A 546 -8.55 29.82 12.25
N HIS A 547 -7.67 29.11 12.96
CA HIS A 547 -6.91 29.71 14.07
C HIS A 547 -5.90 30.73 13.57
N ALA A 548 -5.98 31.92 14.15
CA ALA A 548 -4.83 32.75 14.48
C ALA A 548 -5.17 33.60 15.73
N ASP A 549 -4.13 34.04 16.47
CA ASP A 549 -4.27 34.60 17.81
C ASP A 549 -5.28 35.78 17.88
N ASN A 550 -4.98 36.85 17.13
CA ASN A 550 -5.80 38.06 17.09
C ASN A 550 -6.49 38.27 15.74
N PHE A 551 -6.07 37.56 14.70
CA PHE A 551 -6.66 37.59 13.36
C PHE A 551 -7.26 36.22 13.08
N ILE A 552 -8.50 36.16 12.62
CA ILE A 552 -9.28 34.93 12.52
C ILE A 552 -9.87 34.91 11.10
N PRO A 553 -9.20 34.23 10.15
CA PRO A 553 -9.80 33.93 8.86
C PRO A 553 -10.97 32.95 9.07
N VAL A 554 -11.98 33.06 8.23
CA VAL A 554 -13.15 32.19 8.17
C VAL A 554 -13.47 31.96 6.71
N SER A 555 -13.65 30.71 6.31
CA SER A 555 -14.15 30.37 4.98
C SER A 555 -15.44 29.55 5.09
N GLY A 556 -16.23 29.54 4.03
CA GLY A 556 -17.40 28.69 4.01
C GLY A 556 -18.16 28.71 2.70
N GLU A 557 -19.15 27.84 2.64
CA GLU A 557 -20.09 27.74 1.54
C GLU A 557 -21.50 27.99 2.04
N ALA A 558 -22.22 28.80 1.29
CA ALA A 558 -23.64 29.00 1.53
C ALA A 558 -24.39 29.11 0.21
N ILE A 559 -25.70 28.89 0.31
CA ILE A 559 -26.64 29.14 -0.77
C ILE A 559 -27.41 30.40 -0.39
N LEU A 560 -27.33 31.42 -1.24
CA LEU A 560 -28.20 32.59 -1.16
C LEU A 560 -29.44 32.28 -1.98
N VAL A 561 -30.60 32.27 -1.33
CA VAL A 561 -31.89 32.06 -1.98
C VAL A 561 -32.60 33.40 -2.04
N ASP A 562 -32.82 33.91 -3.25
CA ASP A 562 -33.68 35.07 -3.48
C ASP A 562 -35.14 34.60 -3.60
N GLU A 563 -35.89 34.70 -2.50
CA GLU A 563 -37.29 34.28 -2.41
C GLU A 563 -38.25 35.24 -3.15
N GLY A 564 -37.77 36.40 -3.62
CA GLY A 564 -38.57 37.36 -4.37
C GLY A 564 -38.76 37.01 -5.85
N THR A 565 -38.04 35.99 -6.35
CA THR A 565 -38.08 35.55 -7.75
C THR A 565 -38.91 34.27 -7.92
N GLN A 566 -39.62 34.11 -9.04
CA GLN A 566 -40.36 32.88 -9.37
C GLN A 566 -39.87 32.31 -10.72
N PRO A 567 -39.20 31.14 -10.74
CA PRO A 567 -38.82 30.32 -9.57
C PRO A 567 -37.74 31.00 -8.70
N PRO A 568 -37.61 30.63 -7.41
CA PRO A 568 -36.59 31.18 -6.52
C PRO A 568 -35.20 30.99 -7.11
N PHE A 569 -34.45 32.08 -7.22
CA PHE A 569 -33.11 32.07 -7.77
C PHE A 569 -32.11 31.71 -6.68
N CYS A 570 -31.51 30.53 -6.79
CA CYS A 570 -30.50 30.03 -5.85
C CYS A 570 -29.09 30.26 -6.41
N ARG A 571 -28.23 30.94 -5.64
CA ARG A 571 -26.81 31.10 -5.96
C ARG A 571 -25.97 30.36 -4.92
N ASN A 572 -25.25 29.34 -5.35
CA ASN A 572 -24.18 28.77 -4.55
C ASN A 572 -22.99 29.73 -4.59
N PHE A 573 -22.44 30.02 -3.42
CA PHE A 573 -21.25 30.86 -3.35
C PHE A 573 -20.29 30.35 -2.30
N TYR A 574 -19.01 30.56 -2.58
CA TYR A 574 -17.95 30.49 -1.59
C TYR A 574 -17.76 31.88 -0.98
N PHE A 575 -17.47 31.94 0.31
CA PHE A 575 -17.15 33.18 0.98
C PHE A 575 -15.87 33.08 1.82
N SER A 576 -15.15 34.20 1.90
CA SER A 576 -14.05 34.42 2.85
C SER A 576 -14.38 35.60 3.76
N PHE A 577 -14.00 35.46 5.02
CA PHE A 577 -14.22 36.40 6.12
C PHE A 577 -12.90 36.51 6.86
N ASN A 578 -12.42 37.71 7.12
CA ASN A 578 -11.28 37.92 8.02
C ASN A 578 -11.78 38.77 9.17
N CYS A 579 -11.68 38.28 10.40
CA CYS A 579 -12.06 39.03 11.59
C CYS A 579 -10.88 39.22 12.54
N ILE A 580 -10.89 40.28 13.33
CA ILE A 580 -9.92 40.54 14.38
C ILE A 580 -10.61 40.38 15.73
N ARG A 581 -9.92 39.77 16.69
CA ARG A 581 -10.35 39.72 18.08
C ARG A 581 -9.60 40.76 18.90
N THR A 582 -10.32 41.64 19.58
CA THR A 582 -9.74 42.61 20.52
C THR A 582 -10.62 42.71 21.76
N GLY A 583 -10.06 42.42 22.94
CA GLY A 583 -10.79 42.49 24.22
C GLY A 583 -12.00 41.55 24.32
N GLY A 584 -12.00 40.41 23.61
CA GLY A 584 -13.11 39.44 23.59
C GLY A 584 -14.21 39.74 22.58
N LYS A 585 -14.15 40.87 21.85
CA LYS A 585 -15.06 41.21 20.76
C LYS A 585 -14.45 40.81 19.41
N LEU A 586 -15.27 40.25 18.51
CA LEU A 586 -14.92 39.98 17.11
C LEU A 586 -15.35 41.15 16.22
N THR A 587 -14.50 41.54 15.29
CA THR A 587 -14.74 42.61 14.32
C THR A 587 -14.31 42.14 12.93
N LEU A 588 -15.17 42.25 11.91
CA LEU A 588 -14.88 41.88 10.53
C LEU A 588 -14.02 42.96 9.84
N ILE A 589 -12.94 42.55 9.18
CA ILE A 589 -12.03 43.44 8.45
C ILE A 589 -11.93 43.15 6.95
N LYS A 590 -12.31 41.94 6.49
CA LYS A 590 -12.42 41.65 5.05
C LYS A 590 -13.49 40.60 4.78
N PHE A 591 -14.28 40.79 3.73
CA PHE A 591 -15.27 39.84 3.25
C PHE A 591 -15.21 39.73 1.73
N ASN A 592 -15.23 38.50 1.21
CA ASN A 592 -15.40 38.24 -0.22
C ASN A 592 -16.42 37.14 -0.46
N MET A 593 -17.17 37.28 -1.55
CA MET A 593 -18.16 36.31 -2.01
C MET A 593 -17.98 36.01 -3.50
N HIS A 594 -17.89 34.73 -3.87
CA HIS A 594 -17.65 34.27 -5.24
C HIS A 594 -18.69 33.23 -5.67
N LEU A 595 -19.26 33.40 -6.87
CA LEU A 595 -20.30 32.53 -7.42
C LEU A 595 -19.74 31.19 -7.91
N ILE A 596 -20.39 30.09 -7.56
CA ILE A 596 -20.06 28.75 -8.07
C ILE A 596 -20.94 28.44 -9.29
N ARG A 597 -20.36 28.22 -10.48
CA ARG A 597 -21.09 27.80 -11.70
C ARG A 597 -21.28 26.28 -11.74
N ALA A 598 -22.43 25.83 -12.24
CA ALA A 598 -22.93 24.46 -12.08
C ALA A 598 -22.28 23.37 -12.95
N ASP A 599 -21.51 23.70 -14.00
CA ASP A 599 -21.10 22.71 -15.02
C ASP A 599 -19.65 22.21 -14.92
N SER A 600 -18.89 22.56 -13.87
CA SER A 600 -17.48 22.14 -13.72
C SER A 600 -17.13 21.50 -12.37
N TYR A 601 -18.13 21.10 -11.57
CA TYR A 601 -17.93 20.79 -10.15
C TYR A 601 -18.30 19.37 -9.70
N VAL A 602 -18.79 18.49 -10.58
CA VAL A 602 -19.16 17.12 -10.18
C VAL A 602 -17.94 16.25 -9.82
N ASN A 603 -16.75 16.58 -10.33
CA ASN A 603 -15.49 15.90 -9.95
C ASN A 603 -14.76 16.57 -8.78
N LEU A 604 -14.93 17.88 -8.56
CA LEU A 604 -14.35 18.59 -7.39
C LEU A 604 -15.15 18.32 -6.09
N PHE A 605 -16.47 18.10 -6.18
CA PHE A 605 -17.33 17.90 -5.00
C PHE A 605 -17.09 16.58 -4.25
N ARG A 606 -16.43 15.58 -4.87
CA ARG A 606 -15.97 14.39 -4.13
C ARG A 606 -14.72 14.67 -3.29
N ALA A 607 -13.86 15.60 -3.74
CA ALA A 607 -12.65 16.00 -3.00
C ALA A 607 -12.94 16.97 -1.83
N GLN A 608 -13.94 17.85 -1.96
CA GLN A 608 -14.22 18.86 -0.92
C GLN A 608 -15.06 18.36 0.26
N ARG A 609 -15.77 17.23 0.13
CA ARG A 609 -16.54 16.64 1.26
C ARG A 609 -15.65 16.07 2.37
N GLU A 610 -14.34 16.00 2.15
CA GLU A 610 -13.32 15.55 3.11
C GLU A 610 -12.60 16.68 3.83
N ILE A 611 -12.74 17.93 3.36
CA ILE A 611 -12.07 19.11 3.91
C ILE A 611 -12.84 19.60 5.15
N LYS A 612 -13.01 18.70 6.11
CA LYS A 612 -13.66 18.95 7.38
C LYS A 612 -12.85 18.32 8.52
N ILE A 613 -11.56 18.63 8.56
CA ILE A 613 -10.66 18.52 9.73
C ILE A 613 -9.44 19.39 9.40
N ASN A 614 -9.05 20.26 10.33
CA ASN A 614 -7.81 21.06 10.37
C ASN A 614 -7.64 22.21 9.36
N GLN A 615 -8.09 23.41 9.75
CA GLN A 615 -7.51 24.66 9.24
C GLN A 615 -7.01 25.53 10.42
N ASP A 616 -6.09 24.97 11.19
CA ASP A 616 -5.32 25.68 12.23
C ASP A 616 -3.81 25.69 11.92
N ARG A 617 -3.48 25.75 10.64
CA ARG A 617 -2.10 25.93 10.25
C ARG A 617 -2.06 26.90 9.08
N HIS A 618 -1.44 28.06 9.29
CA HIS A 618 -0.47 28.50 8.29
C HIS A 618 0.49 27.31 8.11
N LEU A 619 0.21 26.45 7.14
CA LEU A 619 1.08 25.35 6.75
C LEU A 619 2.24 25.99 5.99
N ASP A 620 3.05 26.79 6.69
CA ASP A 620 4.44 26.92 6.32
C ASP A 620 5.06 25.55 6.60
N GLU A 621 5.02 24.68 5.59
CA GLU A 621 5.59 23.34 5.69
C GLU A 621 7.12 23.39 5.71
N ARG A 622 7.74 24.58 5.73
CA ARG A 622 9.18 24.76 5.62
C ARG A 622 9.96 24.06 6.73
N ALA A 623 9.53 24.17 7.98
CA ALA A 623 10.15 23.43 9.08
C ALA A 623 10.05 21.89 8.91
N LEU A 624 9.00 21.40 8.26
CA LEU A 624 8.77 19.97 8.01
C LEU A 624 9.55 19.48 6.78
N LEU A 625 9.64 20.29 5.73
CA LEU A 625 10.05 19.88 4.40
C LEU A 625 11.47 20.33 4.02
N ASP A 626 12.00 21.39 4.64
CA ASP A 626 13.37 21.86 4.38
C ASP A 626 14.43 20.78 4.58
N PRO A 627 14.39 19.91 5.62
CA PRO A 627 15.37 18.83 5.75
C PRO A 627 15.47 17.93 4.51
N TYR A 628 14.43 17.87 3.67
CA TYR A 628 14.37 17.04 2.47
C TYR A 628 14.60 17.84 1.18
N TYR A 629 13.91 18.98 1.04
CA TYR A 629 13.89 19.75 -0.21
C TYR A 629 14.96 20.83 -0.29
N SER A 630 15.56 21.26 0.82
CA SER A 630 16.68 22.21 0.78
C SER A 630 17.95 21.59 0.17
N MET A 631 18.09 20.27 0.23
CA MET A 631 19.24 19.55 -0.36
C MET A 631 19.10 19.32 -1.87
N LEU A 632 17.90 19.52 -2.44
CA LEU A 632 17.68 19.34 -3.87
C LEU A 632 18.22 20.56 -4.63
N PRO A 633 19.01 20.39 -5.70
CA PRO A 633 19.49 21.48 -6.54
C PRO A 633 18.41 22.03 -7.49
N LEU A 634 17.15 21.97 -7.08
CA LEU A 634 15.96 22.26 -7.90
C LEU A 634 15.01 23.14 -7.09
N GLY A 635 14.33 24.08 -7.75
CA GLY A 635 13.27 24.86 -7.10
C GLY A 635 12.05 23.97 -6.84
N ILE A 636 11.55 23.96 -5.61
CA ILE A 636 10.35 23.19 -5.23
C ILE A 636 9.33 24.16 -4.66
N ILE A 637 8.08 24.04 -5.12
CA ILE A 637 6.94 24.79 -4.58
C ILE A 637 5.81 23.80 -4.33
N ARG A 638 5.17 23.90 -3.16
CA ARG A 638 3.86 23.28 -2.93
C ARG A 638 2.81 24.36 -2.79
N TYR A 639 1.65 24.12 -3.38
CA TYR A 639 0.50 25.00 -3.24
C TYR A 639 -0.81 24.22 -3.28
N GLU A 640 -1.86 24.79 -2.68
CA GLU A 640 -3.19 24.19 -2.73
C GLU A 640 -3.79 24.27 -4.13
N LEU A 641 -4.48 23.20 -4.56
CA LEU A 641 -5.25 23.19 -5.80
C LEU A 641 -6.58 23.96 -5.63
N THR A 642 -6.48 25.24 -5.27
CA THR A 642 -7.58 26.20 -5.15
C THR A 642 -7.38 27.33 -6.16
N ALA A 643 -8.41 28.16 -6.39
CA ALA A 643 -8.32 29.29 -7.32
C ALA A 643 -7.19 30.28 -6.96
N ASP A 644 -6.83 30.34 -5.67
CA ASP A 644 -5.85 31.25 -5.10
C ASP A 644 -4.41 30.69 -5.11
N MET A 645 -4.22 29.39 -5.40
CA MET A 645 -2.90 28.72 -5.46
C MET A 645 -1.99 29.08 -4.29
N VAL A 646 -2.54 29.03 -3.08
CA VAL A 646 -1.81 29.44 -1.86
C VAL A 646 -0.59 28.57 -1.67
N ILE A 647 0.59 29.18 -1.67
CA ILE A 647 1.87 28.49 -1.49
C ILE A 647 1.98 28.03 -0.04
N THR A 648 2.18 26.73 0.15
CA THR A 648 2.39 26.07 1.45
C THR A 648 3.86 25.77 1.70
N TYR A 649 4.68 25.74 0.64
CA TYR A 649 6.11 25.52 0.74
C TYR A 649 6.85 26.11 -0.45
N MET A 650 8.02 26.69 -0.21
CA MET A 650 8.99 27.08 -1.23
C MET A 650 10.40 26.91 -0.67
N ASN A 651 11.26 26.17 -1.39
CA ASN A 651 12.65 25.96 -0.95
C ASN A 651 13.59 27.11 -1.36
N ASP A 652 14.78 27.15 -0.75
CA ASP A 652 15.78 28.21 -0.97
C ASP A 652 16.23 28.30 -2.44
N VAL A 653 16.38 27.16 -3.13
CA VAL A 653 16.75 27.15 -4.55
C VAL A 653 15.70 27.87 -5.40
N MET A 654 14.41 27.77 -5.07
CA MET A 654 13.38 28.51 -5.79
C MET A 654 13.50 30.02 -5.55
N PHE A 655 13.80 30.45 -4.32
CA PHE A 655 14.10 31.85 -4.01
C PHE A 655 15.30 32.37 -4.83
N ASP A 656 16.33 31.55 -4.98
CA ASP A 656 17.48 31.86 -5.85
C ASP A 656 17.11 31.94 -7.34
N ILE A 657 16.16 31.12 -7.82
CA ILE A 657 15.67 31.15 -9.21
C ILE A 657 14.91 32.45 -9.52
N ILE A 658 14.14 32.95 -8.55
CA ILE A 658 13.37 34.19 -8.73
C ILE A 658 14.17 35.43 -8.29
N GLY A 659 15.28 35.25 -7.58
CA GLY A 659 16.14 36.33 -7.11
C GLY A 659 15.53 37.18 -5.98
N TYR A 660 14.59 36.63 -5.22
CA TYR A 660 13.97 37.28 -4.06
C TYR A 660 14.43 36.58 -2.77
N SER A 661 14.63 37.34 -1.68
CA SER A 661 14.58 36.73 -0.35
C SER A 661 13.14 36.33 0.02
N PRO A 662 12.94 35.41 0.97
CA PRO A 662 11.60 35.07 1.44
C PRO A 662 10.79 36.29 1.89
N GLU A 663 11.41 37.19 2.65
CA GLU A 663 10.77 38.39 3.17
C GLU A 663 10.35 39.34 2.04
N GLN A 664 11.21 39.49 1.03
CA GLN A 664 10.92 40.32 -0.15
C GLN A 664 9.77 39.74 -0.96
N PHE A 665 9.81 38.43 -1.25
CA PHE A 665 8.79 37.79 -2.06
C PHE A 665 7.40 37.86 -1.41
N TYR A 666 7.30 37.52 -0.13
CA TYR A 666 6.02 37.60 0.57
C TYR A 666 5.58 39.03 0.85
N GLY A 667 6.50 39.96 1.10
CA GLY A 667 6.20 41.36 1.38
C GLY A 667 5.79 42.16 0.14
N GLU A 668 6.45 41.94 -1.00
CA GLU A 668 6.23 42.72 -2.24
C GLU A 668 5.21 42.06 -3.18
N MET A 669 5.27 40.73 -3.32
CA MET A 669 4.44 39.98 -4.26
C MET A 669 3.27 39.25 -3.59
N GLY A 670 3.15 39.34 -2.26
CA GLY A 670 2.08 38.70 -1.49
C GLY A 670 2.05 37.18 -1.64
N GLY A 671 3.19 36.55 -1.96
CA GLY A 671 3.27 35.11 -2.21
C GLY A 671 2.72 34.67 -3.58
N ASN A 672 2.40 35.59 -4.50
CA ASN A 672 1.79 35.25 -5.78
C ASN A 672 2.83 35.13 -6.91
N LEU A 673 3.16 33.88 -7.27
CA LEU A 673 4.09 33.59 -8.36
C LEU A 673 3.65 34.14 -9.72
N ARG A 674 2.35 34.30 -9.98
CA ARG A 674 1.88 34.82 -11.28
C ARG A 674 2.32 36.25 -11.53
N GLN A 675 2.58 37.03 -10.47
CA GLN A 675 3.04 38.42 -10.60
C GLN A 675 4.45 38.52 -11.19
N ILE A 676 5.26 37.49 -10.99
CA ILE A 676 6.65 37.45 -11.47
C ILE A 676 6.80 36.58 -12.74
N VAL A 677 5.72 36.04 -13.30
CA VAL A 677 5.76 35.31 -14.58
C VAL A 677 5.84 36.31 -15.74
N HIS A 678 6.64 35.99 -16.76
CA HIS A 678 6.70 36.81 -17.97
C HIS A 678 5.31 36.89 -18.65
N PRO A 679 4.82 38.09 -19.03
CA PRO A 679 3.46 38.29 -19.52
C PRO A 679 3.02 37.36 -20.65
N ASP A 680 3.90 37.10 -21.62
CA ASP A 680 3.63 36.19 -22.76
C ASP A 680 3.34 34.74 -22.33
N ASP A 681 3.86 34.32 -21.17
CA ASP A 681 3.77 32.94 -20.70
C ASP A 681 2.56 32.74 -19.76
N LEU A 682 1.93 33.83 -19.29
CA LEU A 682 0.80 33.79 -18.36
C LEU A 682 -0.39 32.97 -18.89
N ASN A 683 -0.72 33.12 -20.18
CA ASN A 683 -1.83 32.37 -20.76
C ASN A 683 -1.53 30.87 -20.83
N LEU A 684 -0.27 30.48 -21.13
CA LEU A 684 0.13 29.08 -21.15
C LEU A 684 0.01 28.47 -19.75
N ILE A 685 0.52 29.17 -18.72
CA ILE A 685 0.40 28.73 -17.33
C ILE A 685 -1.07 28.64 -16.91
N TYR A 686 -1.89 29.62 -17.28
CA TYR A 686 -3.32 29.63 -16.96
C TYR A 686 -4.05 28.44 -17.58
N GLN A 687 -3.87 28.18 -18.87
CA GLN A 687 -4.51 27.04 -19.55
C GLN A 687 -4.04 25.71 -18.97
N ASN A 688 -2.76 25.57 -18.68
CA ASN A 688 -2.25 24.36 -18.04
C ASN A 688 -2.79 24.21 -16.61
N SER A 689 -2.94 25.31 -15.86
CA SER A 689 -3.56 25.29 -14.53
C SER A 689 -5.01 24.82 -14.57
N LEU A 690 -5.77 25.21 -15.61
CA LEU A 690 -7.14 24.73 -15.80
C LEU A 690 -7.18 23.22 -16.08
N LYS A 691 -6.32 22.73 -16.98
CA LYS A 691 -6.17 21.30 -17.25
C LYS A 691 -5.85 20.50 -15.99
N MET A 692 -5.00 21.04 -15.11
CA MET A 692 -4.68 20.41 -13.82
C MET A 692 -5.89 20.31 -12.90
N ILE A 693 -6.66 21.40 -12.80
CA ILE A 693 -7.90 21.43 -12.01
C ILE A 693 -8.91 20.42 -12.57
N GLU A 694 -8.89 20.19 -13.88
CA GLU A 694 -9.72 19.20 -14.57
C GLU A 694 -9.16 17.76 -14.45
N GLY A 695 -8.02 17.57 -13.78
CA GLY A 695 -7.39 16.27 -13.58
C GLY A 695 -6.63 15.73 -14.79
N GLU A 696 -6.38 16.57 -15.80
CA GLU A 696 -5.61 16.20 -16.97
C GLU A 696 -4.10 16.21 -16.69
N LYS A 697 -3.37 15.29 -17.32
CA LYS A 697 -1.91 15.26 -17.26
C LYS A 697 -1.33 16.41 -18.09
N VAL A 698 -0.53 17.26 -17.46
CA VAL A 698 0.19 18.34 -18.14
C VAL A 698 1.63 17.90 -18.37
N GLU A 699 2.04 17.89 -19.64
CA GLU A 699 3.43 17.62 -20.02
C GLU A 699 4.36 18.73 -19.53
N PRO A 700 5.62 18.42 -19.17
CA PRO A 700 6.59 19.43 -18.75
C PRO A 700 6.77 20.51 -19.82
N PHE A 701 6.84 21.77 -19.39
CA PHE A 701 6.98 22.91 -20.31
C PHE A 701 7.94 23.95 -19.77
N VAL A 702 8.50 24.76 -20.67
CA VAL A 702 9.42 25.85 -20.33
C VAL A 702 8.66 27.15 -20.29
N TYR A 703 8.90 27.96 -19.26
CA TYR A 703 8.42 29.33 -19.20
C TYR A 703 9.41 30.24 -18.46
N ARG A 704 9.10 31.54 -18.41
CA ARG A 704 9.99 32.58 -17.89
C ARG A 704 9.45 33.25 -16.63
N PHE A 705 10.34 33.47 -15.67
CA PHE A 705 10.16 34.40 -14.56
C PHE A 705 10.93 35.70 -14.80
N ILE A 706 10.37 36.82 -14.34
CA ILE A 706 11.04 38.10 -14.18
C ILE A 706 11.62 38.10 -12.76
N ARG A 707 12.94 38.11 -12.65
CA ARG A 707 13.64 38.15 -11.36
C ARG A 707 13.51 39.53 -10.71
N HIS A 708 13.81 39.61 -9.42
CA HIS A 708 13.79 40.88 -8.68
C HIS A 708 14.70 41.96 -9.31
N ASP A 709 15.83 41.59 -9.90
CA ASP A 709 16.73 42.52 -10.59
C ASP A 709 16.27 42.90 -12.01
N GLY A 710 15.09 42.43 -12.43
CA GLY A 710 14.50 42.67 -13.75
C GLY A 710 15.03 41.75 -14.86
N SER A 711 16.00 40.87 -14.58
CA SER A 711 16.46 39.89 -15.54
C SER A 711 15.47 38.74 -15.71
N ILE A 712 15.54 38.04 -16.84
CA ILE A 712 14.62 36.94 -17.16
C ILE A 712 15.30 35.61 -16.85
N SER A 713 14.61 34.73 -16.13
CA SER A 713 15.03 33.34 -15.90
C SER A 713 14.07 32.36 -16.54
N ARG A 714 14.61 31.44 -17.34
CA ARG A 714 13.91 30.31 -17.94
C ARG A 714 13.94 29.13 -16.98
N VAL A 715 12.77 28.55 -16.80
CA VAL A 715 12.58 27.36 -15.95
C VAL A 715 11.90 26.27 -16.75
N LEU A 716 12.37 25.03 -16.58
CA LEU A 716 11.61 23.85 -16.99
C LEU A 716 10.74 23.43 -15.81
N TYR A 717 9.43 23.35 -16.06
CA TYR A 717 8.41 23.13 -15.06
C TYR A 717 7.87 21.70 -15.12
N TYR A 718 7.88 21.03 -13.97
CA TYR A 718 7.25 19.74 -13.72
C TYR A 718 6.30 19.86 -12.55
N GLN A 719 5.39 18.89 -12.43
CA GLN A 719 4.45 18.85 -11.32
C GLN A 719 3.87 17.46 -11.11
N CYS A 720 3.34 17.25 -9.91
CA CYS A 720 2.46 16.16 -9.57
C CYS A 720 1.44 16.61 -8.51
N THR A 721 0.35 15.86 -8.38
CA THR A 721 -0.56 16.00 -7.25
C THR A 721 -0.04 15.14 -6.11
N VAL A 722 0.11 15.73 -4.94
CA VAL A 722 0.51 15.06 -3.70
C VAL A 722 -0.56 15.27 -2.64
N GLU A 723 -0.50 14.48 -1.58
CA GLU A 723 -1.43 14.57 -0.46
C GLU A 723 -0.68 15.14 0.75
N ALA A 724 -1.22 16.18 1.40
CA ALA A 724 -0.58 16.72 2.60
C ALA A 724 -0.84 15.81 3.82
N ALA A 725 -0.16 16.09 4.93
CA ALA A 725 -0.30 15.31 6.17
C ALA A 725 -1.74 15.28 6.76
N ASP A 726 -2.61 16.21 6.33
CA ASP A 726 -4.03 16.30 6.69
C ASP A 726 -4.96 15.78 5.57
N HIS A 727 -4.42 15.06 4.59
CA HIS A 727 -5.14 14.46 3.46
C HIS A 727 -5.69 15.44 2.42
N ARG A 728 -5.33 16.73 2.46
CA ARG A 728 -5.72 17.68 1.40
C ARG A 728 -4.88 17.48 0.13
N PRO A 729 -5.47 17.60 -1.07
CA PRO A 729 -4.72 17.56 -2.32
C PRO A 729 -3.90 18.84 -2.51
N LEU A 730 -2.59 18.69 -2.67
CA LEU A 730 -1.65 19.74 -3.01
C LEU A 730 -1.08 19.50 -4.41
N ILE A 731 -0.67 20.58 -5.06
CA ILE A 731 0.23 20.48 -6.21
C ILE A 731 1.64 20.68 -5.71
N GLN A 732 2.51 19.73 -6.03
CA GLN A 732 3.94 19.86 -5.89
C GLN A 732 4.53 20.13 -7.26
N SER A 733 5.21 21.26 -7.38
CA SER A 733 5.87 21.73 -8.59
C SER A 733 7.37 21.73 -8.42
N MET A 734 8.06 21.36 -9.50
CA MET A 734 9.51 21.34 -9.58
C MET A 734 9.98 22.23 -10.73
N TYR A 735 10.98 23.04 -10.44
CA TYR A 735 11.53 24.08 -11.29
C TYR A 735 13.02 23.83 -11.52
N ILE A 736 13.38 23.52 -12.76
CA ILE A 736 14.78 23.38 -13.15
C ILE A 736 15.21 24.71 -13.76
N TRP A 737 16.20 25.36 -13.14
CA TRP A 737 16.76 26.60 -13.66
C TRP A 737 17.61 26.31 -14.90
N LEU A 738 17.13 26.72 -16.07
CA LEU A 738 17.82 26.43 -17.33
C LEU A 738 19.00 27.37 -17.58
N ASP A 739 18.99 28.55 -16.96
CA ASP A 739 20.01 29.57 -17.16
C ASP A 739 21.21 29.44 -16.20
N SER A 740 21.12 28.58 -15.18
CA SER A 740 22.28 28.20 -14.35
C SER A 740 23.13 27.08 -14.96
N LEU A 741 22.67 26.45 -16.04
CA LEU A 741 23.37 25.35 -16.74
C LEU A 741 24.45 25.84 -17.73
N ALA A 742 24.85 27.11 -17.65
CA ALA A 742 26.04 27.61 -18.35
C ALA A 742 27.31 27.28 -17.55
N LEU A 743 27.72 26.01 -17.56
CA LEU A 743 29.07 25.55 -17.23
C LEU A 743 29.49 24.40 -18.16
#